data_AF-A0A4S4DSN8-F1
#
_entry.id   AF-A0A4S4DSN8-F1
#
_cell.length_a   1.000
_cell.length_b   1.000
_cell.length_c   1.000
_cell.angle_alpha   90.00
_cell.angle_beta   90.00
_cell.angle_gamma   90.00
#
_symmetry.space_group_name_H-M   'P 1'
#
loop_
_entity.id
_entity.type
_entity.pdbx_description
1 polymer ?
#
loop_
_entity_poly.entity_id
_entity_poly.type
_entity_poly.pdbx_seq_one_letter_code
_entity_poly.pdbx_strand_id
1 'polypeptide(L)'
;MDFVPLLQAAGILVALLVLSKIWMSKTGTQAPEPKGAWPIIGHLHLLAGQTPLFRTLAAMADRHGPIFTIRLGFRRAIVVSSKETITECFSVNDRAFMSRPQTAALKYMGYNGAGSALGPSDDYWRELRKVTTQHLLTNRHLESLKHVRALEVDLSIKELHLLSIKNECKVKVSEWFRQVTLNLMLRVIAGKRYNCGDNERDKEARQFARTMDEFMYLAGVSECSDVIPGIEWLDLQGNVKAMKRNGYGSWCVSANVVFRSGRFDGGSFNCVLRLRVFGNGSLSVWASGCFDFGSKLQPWVCLYEWCSAIESVKFGGRGQTLILGGSDTTTATLTWAISLLLNHPTALKTVQQEIDMYIGHGKLRRVDESDTKNLVYLQAIIKETLRLYPSGPLSIPRESIQDCHVSGYYVPKGTRLIVNIWKLHRDPRLWADPNEFRPERFLTSQAEVDLRGRQFELLPFSAGRRSCPGSTLAYQMLHLILARLLQGFNLAILPGNGKVDMSEGLGLSLPKATPLEVLVTPRLPSGSDTTTATLTWAISLLLNHPTALKTVQQEIDMYIGHGKLRRVDESDTKNLVYLQAIVKETLRLYPPGPLSIPRESVQDCHVSGYYVPKGTRLIVNIWKLHRDPCLSTEPDEFRPKRFLTWQAKSNLKGQQFELLPFGAGRRSCPGNTLTYQMLHLILARLLQGFNLAILPGNEEVDMSEGLGLSLPKATPLEVLVTPRLPSEFYDQP
;
A
#
# COMPACT_ATOMS: atom_id res chain seq x y z
N MET A 1 71.48 9.47 -26.34
CA MET A 1 70.14 8.95 -26.69
C MET A 1 69.37 10.10 -27.29
N ASP A 2 69.19 10.10 -28.61
CA ASP A 2 68.47 11.16 -29.31
C ASP A 2 66.97 11.07 -29.00
N PHE A 3 66.43 12.06 -28.29
CA PHE A 3 65.00 12.17 -27.96
C PHE A 3 64.15 12.69 -29.13
N VAL A 4 64.80 13.09 -30.24
CA VAL A 4 64.17 13.65 -31.44
C VAL A 4 63.18 12.67 -32.12
N PRO A 5 63.49 11.36 -32.29
CA PRO A 5 62.55 10.41 -32.90
C PRO A 5 61.31 10.18 -32.03
N LEU A 6 61.45 10.27 -30.71
CA LEU A 6 60.38 10.04 -29.75
C LEU A 6 59.39 11.23 -29.71
N LEU A 7 59.92 12.45 -29.83
CA LEU A 7 59.12 13.68 -29.99
C LEU A 7 58.40 13.72 -31.34
N GLN A 8 59.04 13.28 -32.43
CA GLN A 8 58.40 13.19 -33.75
C GLN A 8 57.30 12.13 -33.78
N ALA A 9 57.53 10.96 -33.18
CA ALA A 9 56.50 9.91 -33.07
C ALA A 9 55.31 10.38 -32.22
N ALA A 10 55.55 11.08 -31.11
CA ALA A 10 54.49 11.67 -30.29
C ALA A 10 53.72 12.76 -31.06
N GLY A 11 54.40 13.62 -31.82
CA GLY A 11 53.77 14.64 -32.66
C GLY A 11 52.89 14.04 -33.78
N ILE A 12 53.36 12.98 -34.44
CA ILE A 12 52.60 12.25 -35.47
C ILE A 12 51.39 11.55 -34.86
N LEU A 13 51.54 10.94 -33.67
CA LEU A 13 50.42 10.31 -32.96
C LEU A 13 49.36 11.35 -32.59
N VAL A 14 49.76 12.51 -32.07
CA VAL A 14 48.85 13.61 -31.75
C VAL A 14 48.17 14.13 -33.02
N ALA A 15 48.90 14.32 -34.12
CA ALA A 15 48.35 14.76 -35.40
C ALA A 15 47.36 13.74 -35.97
N LEU A 16 47.64 12.44 -35.91
CA LEU A 16 46.72 11.38 -36.33
C LEU A 16 45.49 11.27 -35.41
N LEU A 17 45.63 11.54 -34.11
CA LEU A 17 44.49 11.62 -33.18
C LEU A 17 43.62 12.86 -33.43
N VAL A 18 44.23 13.99 -33.84
CA VAL A 18 43.53 15.21 -34.21
C VAL A 18 42.83 15.03 -35.57
N LEU A 19 43.54 14.50 -36.57
CA LEU A 19 43.00 14.24 -37.90
C LEU A 19 41.93 13.14 -37.89
N SER A 20 42.09 12.08 -37.08
CA SER A 20 41.02 11.09 -36.90
C SER A 20 39.81 11.68 -36.18
N LYS A 21 39.98 12.62 -35.24
CA LYS A 21 38.85 13.36 -34.66
C LYS A 21 38.14 14.29 -35.66
N ILE A 22 38.90 14.93 -36.54
CA ILE A 22 38.36 15.81 -37.59
C ILE A 22 37.66 14.97 -38.67
N TRP A 23 38.21 13.81 -39.03
CA TRP A 23 37.62 12.90 -40.03
C TRP A 23 36.45 12.08 -39.48
N MET A 24 36.44 11.76 -38.17
CA MET A 24 35.30 11.16 -37.45
C MET A 24 34.23 12.18 -37.04
N SER A 25 34.42 13.47 -37.36
CA SER A 25 33.39 14.50 -37.18
C SER A 25 32.26 14.27 -38.17
N LYS A 26 31.34 13.35 -37.81
CA LYS A 26 30.12 13.11 -38.58
C LYS A 26 29.33 14.40 -38.77
N THR A 27 28.84 14.58 -39.99
CA THR A 27 28.17 15.75 -40.55
C THR A 27 26.77 15.98 -39.97
N GLY A 28 26.69 16.37 -38.70
CA GLY A 28 25.44 16.74 -38.06
C GLY A 28 25.62 17.74 -36.93
N THR A 29 24.67 18.67 -36.81
CA THR A 29 24.65 19.71 -35.78
C THR A 29 24.56 19.06 -34.40
N GLN A 30 25.45 19.40 -33.46
CA GLN A 30 25.39 18.88 -32.09
C GLN A 30 24.44 19.71 -31.24
N ALA A 31 23.74 19.08 -30.30
CA ALA A 31 22.91 19.81 -29.33
C ALA A 31 23.79 20.74 -28.48
N PRO A 32 23.24 21.88 -27.99
CA PRO A 32 23.98 22.83 -27.16
C PRO A 32 24.69 22.14 -26.00
N GLU A 33 25.97 22.45 -25.77
CA GLU A 33 26.72 21.98 -24.61
C GLU A 33 26.91 23.16 -23.63
N PRO A 34 26.48 23.05 -22.36
CA PRO A 34 26.75 24.05 -21.35
C PRO A 34 28.24 24.37 -21.22
N LYS A 35 28.56 25.61 -20.86
CA LYS A 35 29.96 26.00 -20.58
C LYS A 35 30.42 25.40 -19.25
N GLY A 36 31.74 25.27 -19.09
CA GLY A 36 32.35 24.87 -17.83
C GLY A 36 32.74 23.39 -17.73
N ALA A 37 32.65 22.60 -18.81
CA ALA A 37 33.14 21.23 -18.80
C ALA A 37 34.65 21.16 -18.50
N TRP A 38 35.04 20.46 -17.43
CA TRP A 38 36.45 20.26 -17.09
C TRP A 38 37.05 19.07 -17.86
N PRO A 39 38.38 19.06 -18.09
CA PRO A 39 39.07 17.87 -18.58
C PRO A 39 38.75 16.66 -17.69
N ILE A 40 38.54 15.49 -18.31
CA ILE A 40 38.26 14.19 -17.65
C ILE A 40 36.88 14.09 -16.99
N ILE A 41 36.51 14.98 -16.07
CA ILE A 41 35.25 14.87 -15.29
C ILE A 41 34.04 15.54 -15.98
N GLY A 42 34.26 16.37 -16.99
CA GLY A 42 33.19 17.06 -17.71
C GLY A 42 32.38 18.00 -16.80
N HIS A 43 31.06 17.82 -16.79
CA HIS A 43 30.10 18.64 -16.05
C HIS A 43 29.78 18.09 -14.65
N LEU A 44 30.41 16.99 -14.21
CA LEU A 44 30.06 16.33 -12.94
C LEU A 44 30.08 17.30 -11.73
N HIS A 45 31.05 18.22 -11.69
CA HIS A 45 31.15 19.23 -10.63
C HIS A 45 29.98 20.23 -10.61
N LEU A 46 29.28 20.44 -11.73
CA LEU A 46 28.07 21.28 -11.81
C LEU A 46 26.81 20.52 -11.35
N LEU A 47 26.89 19.20 -11.30
CA LEU A 47 25.79 18.31 -10.91
C LEU A 47 25.92 17.84 -9.45
N ALA A 48 27.06 18.12 -8.81
CA ALA A 48 27.33 17.81 -7.41
C ALA A 48 26.65 18.82 -6.48
N GLY A 49 26.06 18.34 -5.38
CA GLY A 49 25.45 19.18 -4.35
C GLY A 49 24.29 18.52 -3.62
N GLN A 50 23.69 19.26 -2.69
CA GLN A 50 22.51 18.82 -1.92
C GLN A 50 21.20 18.96 -2.71
N THR A 51 21.20 19.69 -3.83
CA THR A 51 20.01 19.87 -4.67
C THR A 51 19.76 18.62 -5.52
N PRO A 52 18.54 18.07 -5.56
CA PRO A 52 18.23 16.92 -6.40
C PRO A 52 18.55 17.14 -7.88
N LEU A 53 19.14 16.14 -8.53
CA LEU A 53 19.69 16.23 -9.89
C LEU A 53 18.66 16.74 -10.92
N PHE A 54 17.39 16.35 -10.81
CA PHE A 54 16.35 16.80 -11.74
C PHE A 54 16.08 18.31 -11.67
N ARG A 55 16.27 18.95 -10.51
CA ARG A 55 16.14 20.41 -10.37
C ARG A 55 17.33 21.12 -11.00
N THR A 56 18.53 20.60 -10.79
CA THR A 56 19.74 21.13 -11.43
C THR A 56 19.62 21.05 -12.95
N LEU A 57 19.23 19.89 -13.49
CA LEU A 57 19.01 19.71 -14.93
C LEU A 57 17.84 20.55 -15.46
N ALA A 58 16.80 20.77 -14.68
CA ALA A 58 15.69 21.67 -15.03
C ALA A 58 16.17 23.12 -15.16
N ALA A 59 16.97 23.60 -14.22
CA ALA A 59 17.54 24.95 -14.26
C ALA A 59 18.55 25.12 -15.42
N MET A 60 19.26 24.06 -15.80
CA MET A 60 20.09 24.04 -17.00
C MET A 60 19.25 24.09 -18.28
N ALA A 61 18.12 23.38 -18.33
CA ALA A 61 17.19 23.43 -19.47
C ALA A 61 16.63 24.85 -19.67
N ASP A 62 16.36 25.60 -18.60
CA ASP A 62 15.91 26.99 -18.68
C ASP A 62 16.94 27.93 -19.32
N ARG A 63 18.24 27.59 -19.25
CA ARG A 63 19.34 28.40 -19.80
C ARG A 63 19.77 27.97 -21.20
N HIS A 64 19.72 26.66 -21.48
CA HIS A 64 20.29 26.07 -22.69
C HIS A 64 19.24 25.57 -23.70
N GLY A 65 17.96 25.63 -23.32
CA GLY A 65 16.86 25.09 -24.10
C GLY A 65 16.45 23.67 -23.69
N PRO A 66 15.36 23.16 -24.27
CA PRO A 66 14.73 21.90 -23.85
C PRO A 66 15.55 20.65 -24.21
N ILE A 67 16.59 20.80 -25.03
CA ILE A 67 17.54 19.74 -25.41
C ILE A 67 18.96 20.28 -25.31
N PHE A 68 19.82 19.59 -24.56
CA PHE A 68 21.24 19.93 -24.43
C PHE A 68 22.08 18.71 -24.11
N THR A 69 23.37 18.78 -24.40
CA THR A 69 24.35 17.72 -24.13
C THR A 69 25.17 18.06 -22.90
N ILE A 70 25.36 17.09 -22.02
CA ILE A 70 26.31 17.16 -20.90
C ILE A 70 27.35 16.04 -21.00
N ARG A 71 28.52 16.30 -20.44
CA ARG A 71 29.61 15.33 -20.30
C ARG A 71 29.64 14.81 -18.87
N LEU A 72 29.38 13.52 -18.70
CA LEU A 72 29.49 12.80 -17.44
C LEU A 72 30.79 12.00 -17.48
N GLY A 73 31.88 12.62 -17.03
CA GLY A 73 33.21 12.06 -17.21
C GLY A 73 33.55 11.87 -18.69
N PHE A 74 33.86 10.63 -19.07
CA PHE A 74 34.12 10.24 -20.47
C PHE A 74 32.86 9.90 -21.27
N ARG A 75 31.68 9.88 -20.62
CA ARG A 75 30.40 9.54 -21.26
C ARG A 75 29.63 10.82 -21.62
N ARG A 76 28.95 10.82 -22.77
CA ARG A 76 28.02 11.90 -23.15
C ARG A 76 26.61 11.52 -22.74
N ALA A 77 25.85 12.50 -22.26
CA ALA A 77 24.42 12.37 -22.03
C ALA A 77 23.69 13.52 -22.71
N ILE A 78 22.57 13.22 -23.35
CA ILE A 78 21.61 14.21 -23.84
C ILE A 78 20.45 14.30 -22.85
N VAL A 79 20.12 15.52 -22.45
CA VAL A 79 19.02 15.81 -21.53
C VAL A 79 17.88 16.40 -22.34
N VAL A 80 16.68 15.85 -22.18
CA VAL A 80 15.48 16.30 -22.90
C VAL A 80 14.36 16.64 -21.91
N SER A 81 13.67 17.75 -22.14
CA SER A 81 12.68 18.32 -21.19
C SER A 81 11.41 18.88 -21.82
N SER A 82 11.22 18.76 -23.14
CA SER A 82 9.99 19.20 -23.84
C SER A 82 9.17 18.02 -24.37
N LYS A 83 7.87 18.24 -24.54
CA LYS A 83 6.93 17.26 -25.09
C LYS A 83 7.38 16.78 -26.48
N GLU A 84 7.77 17.71 -27.36
CA GLU A 84 8.11 17.42 -28.77
C GLU A 84 9.33 16.50 -28.86
N THR A 85 10.41 16.88 -28.17
CA THR A 85 11.67 16.12 -28.17
C THR A 85 11.50 14.76 -27.49
N ILE A 86 10.76 14.68 -26.38
CA ILE A 86 10.49 13.40 -25.70
C ILE A 86 9.62 12.49 -26.58
N THR A 87 8.63 13.05 -27.27
CA THR A 87 7.80 12.31 -28.24
C THR A 87 8.69 11.71 -29.32
N GLU A 88 9.59 12.49 -29.92
CA GLU A 88 10.53 12.02 -30.94
C GLU A 88 11.46 10.91 -30.41
N CYS A 89 11.97 11.04 -29.17
CA CYS A 89 12.80 10.02 -28.53
C CYS A 89 12.09 8.67 -28.35
N PHE A 90 10.80 8.67 -28.03
CA PHE A 90 10.03 7.46 -27.69
C PHE A 90 9.04 7.00 -28.77
N SER A 91 8.99 7.69 -29.91
CA SER A 91 8.26 7.25 -31.11
C SER A 91 9.26 6.90 -32.21
N VAL A 92 9.80 7.91 -32.89
CA VAL A 92 10.73 7.76 -34.02
C VAL A 92 12.01 7.05 -33.61
N ASN A 93 12.60 7.45 -32.48
CA ASN A 93 13.89 6.95 -32.00
C ASN A 93 13.79 5.89 -30.88
N ASP A 94 12.62 5.33 -30.61
CA ASP A 94 12.42 4.39 -29.48
C ASP A 94 13.36 3.18 -29.56
N ARG A 95 13.59 2.66 -30.77
CA ARG A 95 14.53 1.56 -31.00
C ARG A 95 15.97 1.99 -30.74
N ALA A 96 16.36 3.22 -31.09
CA ALA A 96 17.70 3.71 -30.83
C ALA A 96 17.95 3.80 -29.33
N PHE A 97 16.99 4.31 -28.54
CA PHE A 97 17.11 4.46 -27.09
C PHE A 97 16.54 3.28 -26.29
N MET A 98 16.64 2.04 -26.79
CA MET A 98 16.03 0.90 -26.08
C MET A 98 16.93 0.26 -25.02
N SER A 99 18.24 0.54 -24.98
CA SER A 99 19.18 -0.07 -24.03
C SER A 99 19.39 0.78 -22.77
N ARG A 100 20.11 0.22 -21.79
CA ARG A 100 20.46 0.85 -20.52
C ARG A 100 21.98 1.01 -20.41
N PRO A 101 22.47 2.10 -19.80
CA PRO A 101 23.90 2.24 -19.56
C PRO A 101 24.37 1.23 -18.52
N GLN A 102 25.60 0.74 -18.68
CA GLN A 102 26.23 -0.12 -17.69
C GLN A 102 26.67 0.70 -16.47
N THR A 103 26.17 0.33 -15.30
CA THR A 103 26.41 1.02 -14.01
C THR A 103 26.80 0.01 -12.92
N ALA A 104 27.44 0.47 -11.85
CA ALA A 104 27.76 -0.32 -10.68
C ALA A 104 26.47 -0.89 -10.03
N ALA A 105 25.40 -0.09 -9.98
CA ALA A 105 24.09 -0.53 -9.50
C ALA A 105 23.54 -1.70 -10.34
N LEU A 106 23.60 -1.60 -11.68
CA LEU A 106 23.22 -2.69 -12.58
C LEU A 106 24.05 -3.96 -12.34
N LYS A 107 25.37 -3.78 -12.19
CA LYS A 107 26.34 -4.86 -12.03
C LYS A 107 26.13 -5.63 -10.73
N TYR A 108 26.06 -4.92 -9.60
CA TYR A 108 26.07 -5.52 -8.27
C TYR A 108 24.70 -5.77 -7.68
N MET A 109 23.73 -4.89 -7.93
CA MET A 109 22.38 -5.01 -7.38
C MET A 109 21.37 -5.51 -8.42
N GLY A 110 21.59 -5.22 -9.70
CA GLY A 110 20.78 -5.71 -10.82
C GLY A 110 21.21 -7.07 -11.37
N TYR A 111 22.05 -7.82 -10.64
CA TYR A 111 22.58 -9.14 -11.01
C TYR A 111 23.17 -9.16 -12.43
N ASN A 112 24.06 -8.20 -12.70
CA ASN A 112 24.68 -8.01 -14.00
C ASN A 112 23.69 -7.93 -15.19
N GLY A 113 22.54 -7.29 -14.95
CA GLY A 113 21.52 -7.09 -15.98
C GLY A 113 20.44 -8.18 -16.07
N ALA A 114 20.37 -9.11 -15.12
CA ALA A 114 19.29 -10.10 -15.08
C ALA A 114 17.92 -9.51 -14.67
N GLY A 115 17.87 -8.26 -14.17
CA GLY A 115 16.62 -7.55 -13.86
C GLY A 115 15.98 -6.85 -15.07
N SER A 116 14.64 -6.88 -15.17
CA SER A 116 13.89 -6.32 -16.31
C SER A 116 13.93 -4.79 -16.44
N ALA A 117 14.18 -4.07 -15.35
CA ALA A 117 14.13 -2.61 -15.31
C ALA A 117 15.44 -1.94 -15.76
N LEU A 118 16.57 -2.43 -15.25
CA LEU A 118 17.91 -1.87 -15.46
C LEU A 118 18.73 -2.64 -16.52
N GLY A 119 18.32 -3.86 -16.90
CA GLY A 119 19.02 -4.70 -17.87
C GLY A 119 19.13 -4.11 -19.29
N PRO A 120 20.19 -4.47 -20.05
CA PRO A 120 20.38 -4.06 -21.43
C PRO A 120 19.27 -4.59 -22.35
N SER A 121 19.27 -4.17 -23.61
CA SER A 121 18.24 -4.58 -24.58
C SER A 121 18.63 -5.81 -25.39
N ASP A 122 18.78 -6.94 -24.73
CA ASP A 122 19.10 -8.24 -25.34
C ASP A 122 17.86 -9.14 -25.52
N ASP A 123 18.08 -10.36 -26.01
CA ASP A 123 17.03 -11.38 -26.15
C ASP A 123 16.43 -11.77 -24.80
N TYR A 124 17.26 -11.85 -23.77
CA TYR A 124 16.84 -12.18 -22.42
C TYR A 124 15.83 -11.16 -21.87
N TRP A 125 16.12 -9.86 -22.02
CA TRP A 125 15.20 -8.79 -21.63
C TRP A 125 13.89 -8.86 -22.40
N ARG A 126 13.93 -9.13 -23.71
CA ARG A 126 12.72 -9.26 -24.55
C ARG A 126 11.81 -10.38 -24.06
N GLU A 127 12.36 -11.56 -23.80
CA GLU A 127 11.59 -12.69 -23.26
C GLU A 127 11.04 -12.39 -21.86
N LEU A 128 11.85 -11.78 -20.99
CA LEU A 128 11.39 -11.39 -19.66
C LEU A 128 10.25 -10.34 -19.74
N ARG A 129 10.38 -9.37 -20.63
CA ARG A 129 9.35 -8.35 -20.86
C ARG A 129 8.06 -8.97 -21.39
N LYS A 130 8.18 -9.92 -22.34
CA LYS A 130 7.06 -10.69 -22.88
C LYS A 130 6.34 -11.43 -21.76
N VAL A 131 7.05 -12.22 -20.96
CA VAL A 131 6.46 -12.95 -19.82
C VAL A 131 5.76 -12.00 -18.84
N THR A 132 6.42 -10.90 -18.49
CA THR A 132 5.87 -9.93 -17.53
C THR A 132 4.58 -9.31 -18.04
N THR A 133 4.54 -8.83 -19.28
CA THR A 133 3.40 -8.09 -19.82
C THR A 133 2.28 -8.98 -20.38
N GLN A 134 2.61 -10.16 -20.91
CA GLN A 134 1.66 -11.07 -21.58
C GLN A 134 1.14 -12.19 -20.68
N HIS A 135 1.78 -12.45 -19.54
CA HIS A 135 1.32 -13.48 -18.60
C HIS A 135 1.06 -12.91 -17.20
N LEU A 136 2.02 -12.18 -16.62
CA LEU A 136 1.93 -11.75 -15.22
C LEU A 136 1.04 -10.53 -14.99
N LEU A 137 1.18 -9.48 -15.81
CA LEU A 137 0.52 -8.19 -15.59
C LEU A 137 -0.58 -7.91 -16.63
N THR A 138 -1.19 -8.96 -17.18
CA THR A 138 -2.35 -8.80 -18.07
C THR A 138 -3.58 -8.36 -17.29
N ASN A 139 -4.49 -7.61 -17.91
CA ASN A 139 -5.74 -7.20 -17.27
C ASN A 139 -6.53 -8.41 -16.74
N ARG A 140 -6.59 -9.51 -17.49
CA ARG A 140 -7.28 -10.74 -17.08
C ARG A 140 -6.67 -11.34 -15.81
N HIS A 141 -5.34 -11.35 -15.70
CA HIS A 141 -4.65 -11.87 -14.53
C HIS A 141 -4.78 -10.94 -13.32
N LEU A 142 -4.61 -9.63 -13.52
CA LEU A 142 -4.84 -8.65 -12.46
C LEU A 142 -6.27 -8.75 -11.93
N GLU A 143 -7.23 -9.01 -12.79
CA GLU A 143 -8.63 -9.12 -12.39
C GLU A 143 -8.97 -10.42 -11.65
N SER A 144 -8.27 -11.52 -11.94
CA SER A 144 -8.38 -12.74 -11.13
C SER A 144 -7.83 -12.54 -9.70
N LEU A 145 -6.90 -11.60 -9.50
CA LEU A 145 -6.26 -11.29 -8.22
C LEU A 145 -6.91 -10.12 -7.44
N LYS A 146 -8.00 -9.53 -7.93
CA LYS A 146 -8.65 -8.38 -7.26
C LYS A 146 -9.06 -8.65 -5.81
N HIS A 147 -9.55 -9.85 -5.53
CA HIS A 147 -9.97 -10.26 -4.19
C HIS A 147 -8.78 -10.31 -3.22
N VAL A 148 -7.59 -10.68 -3.71
CA VAL A 148 -6.35 -10.70 -2.91
C VAL A 148 -5.94 -9.28 -2.54
N ARG A 149 -6.00 -8.34 -3.49
CA ARG A 149 -5.70 -6.92 -3.24
C ARG A 149 -6.69 -6.31 -2.27
N ALA A 150 -7.99 -6.54 -2.49
CA ALA A 150 -9.04 -6.09 -1.59
C ALA A 150 -8.87 -6.66 -0.17
N LEU A 151 -8.56 -7.94 -0.03
CA LEU A 151 -8.33 -8.54 1.29
C LEU A 151 -7.11 -7.93 2.00
N GLU A 152 -6.00 -7.74 1.29
CA GLU A 152 -4.78 -7.23 1.91
C GLU A 152 -4.96 -5.78 2.39
N VAL A 153 -5.59 -4.92 1.57
CA VAL A 153 -5.89 -3.54 1.99
C VAL A 153 -6.86 -3.53 3.17
N ASP A 154 -7.86 -4.42 3.20
CA ASP A 154 -8.79 -4.52 4.33
C ASP A 154 -8.11 -4.93 5.64
N LEU A 155 -7.18 -5.88 5.58
CA LEU A 155 -6.39 -6.27 6.74
C LEU A 155 -5.56 -5.10 7.26
N SER A 156 -4.88 -4.36 6.37
CA SER A 156 -4.09 -3.20 6.78
C SER A 156 -4.92 -2.04 7.33
N ILE A 157 -6.13 -1.82 6.79
CA ILE A 157 -7.08 -0.83 7.32
C ILE A 157 -7.59 -1.25 8.71
N LYS A 158 -7.86 -2.54 8.92
CA LYS A 158 -8.26 -3.09 10.23
C LYS A 158 -7.13 -2.94 11.26
N GLU A 159 -5.90 -3.24 10.87
CA GLU A 159 -4.72 -3.06 11.74
C GLU A 159 -4.54 -1.58 12.12
N LEU A 160 -4.67 -0.66 11.15
CA LEU A 160 -4.63 0.78 11.40
C LEU A 160 -5.74 1.25 12.35
N HIS A 161 -6.94 0.69 12.20
CA HIS A 161 -8.07 0.98 13.08
C HIS A 161 -7.80 0.55 14.53
N LEU A 162 -7.29 -0.67 14.73
CA LEU A 162 -6.92 -1.17 16.06
C LEU A 162 -5.83 -0.30 16.72
N LEU A 163 -4.85 0.17 15.94
CA LEU A 163 -3.83 1.10 16.44
C LEU A 163 -4.44 2.44 16.85
N SER A 164 -5.35 2.98 16.03
CA SER A 164 -6.00 4.27 16.31
C SER A 164 -6.85 4.27 17.58
N ILE A 165 -7.43 3.12 17.97
CA ILE A 165 -8.25 2.98 19.18
C ILE A 165 -7.39 2.80 20.45
N LYS A 166 -6.21 2.17 20.34
CA LYS A 166 -5.34 1.83 21.49
C LYS A 166 -4.54 3.02 22.07
N ASN A 167 -5.00 4.26 21.90
CA ASN A 167 -4.33 5.53 22.26
C ASN A 167 -3.20 6.04 21.34
N GLU A 168 -2.82 5.34 20.26
CA GLU A 168 -1.84 5.85 19.30
C GLU A 168 -2.52 6.42 18.06
N CYS A 169 -3.05 7.65 18.17
CA CYS A 169 -3.53 8.40 17.01
C CYS A 169 -2.38 8.83 16.08
N LYS A 170 -1.12 8.77 16.51
CA LYS A 170 0.05 9.19 15.74
C LYS A 170 0.60 8.03 14.90
N VAL A 171 0.56 8.16 13.58
CA VAL A 171 1.00 7.12 12.65
C VAL A 171 2.03 7.67 11.67
N LYS A 172 3.13 6.93 11.48
CA LYS A 172 4.08 7.11 10.37
C LYS A 172 3.44 6.54 9.10
N VAL A 173 2.66 7.35 8.39
CA VAL A 173 1.85 6.90 7.25
C VAL A 173 2.71 6.40 6.09
N SER A 174 3.90 6.97 5.89
CA SER A 174 4.84 6.46 4.89
C SER A 174 5.27 5.02 5.16
N GLU A 175 5.48 4.67 6.43
CA GLU A 175 5.83 3.29 6.84
C GLU A 175 4.64 2.34 6.71
N TRP A 176 3.44 2.82 7.05
CA TRP A 176 2.21 2.06 6.85
C TRP A 176 1.97 1.75 5.36
N PHE A 177 2.11 2.74 4.47
CA PHE A 177 2.03 2.51 3.02
C PHE A 177 3.11 1.54 2.53
N ARG A 178 4.33 1.66 3.04
CA ARG A 178 5.44 0.73 2.72
C ARG A 178 5.04 -0.70 3.06
N GLN A 179 4.43 -0.94 4.21
CA GLN A 179 3.96 -2.25 4.62
C GLN A 179 2.81 -2.77 3.74
N VAL A 180 1.77 -1.96 3.50
CA VAL A 180 0.58 -2.35 2.71
C VAL A 180 1.00 -2.74 1.29
N THR A 181 1.79 -1.90 0.63
CA THR A 181 2.22 -2.12 -0.75
C THR A 181 3.16 -3.32 -0.87
N LEU A 182 4.09 -3.48 0.07
CA LEU A 182 4.99 -4.64 0.12
C LEU A 182 4.21 -5.94 0.28
N ASN A 183 3.31 -6.02 1.26
CA ASN A 183 2.47 -7.19 1.45
C ASN A 183 1.58 -7.48 0.24
N LEU A 184 1.03 -6.45 -0.41
CA LEU A 184 0.25 -6.62 -1.63
C LEU A 184 1.11 -7.21 -2.75
N MET A 185 2.31 -6.68 -2.99
CA MET A 185 3.22 -7.22 -4.00
C MET A 185 3.65 -8.66 -3.69
N LEU A 186 3.90 -8.97 -2.43
CA LEU A 186 4.24 -10.33 -1.98
C LEU A 186 3.06 -11.29 -2.10
N ARG A 187 1.83 -10.83 -1.86
CA ARG A 187 0.61 -11.62 -2.08
C ARG A 187 0.40 -11.92 -3.55
N VAL A 188 0.60 -10.93 -4.42
CA VAL A 188 0.46 -11.07 -5.88
C VAL A 188 1.53 -12.00 -6.46
N ILE A 189 2.79 -11.89 -6.00
CA ILE A 189 3.93 -12.61 -6.61
C ILE A 189 4.21 -13.95 -5.92
N ALA A 190 4.16 -14.00 -4.59
CA ALA A 190 4.56 -15.15 -3.79
C ALA A 190 3.42 -15.77 -2.97
N GLY A 191 2.22 -15.17 -2.95
CA GLY A 191 1.11 -15.62 -2.10
C GLY A 191 1.32 -15.41 -0.61
N LYS A 192 2.38 -14.69 -0.20
CA LYS A 192 2.81 -14.51 1.19
C LYS A 192 2.39 -13.15 1.75
N ARG A 193 2.25 -13.07 3.07
CA ARG A 193 2.02 -11.85 3.86
C ARG A 193 2.95 -11.83 5.06
N TYR A 194 3.46 -10.64 5.40
CA TYR A 194 4.21 -10.42 6.63
C TYR A 194 3.40 -9.58 7.63
N ASN A 195 3.57 -9.85 8.92
CA ASN A 195 2.93 -9.10 9.99
C ASN A 195 3.97 -8.18 10.67
N CYS A 196 3.50 -7.27 11.52
CA CYS A 196 4.35 -6.43 12.36
C CYS A 196 4.59 -7.03 13.76
N GLY A 197 4.63 -8.35 13.89
CA GLY A 197 4.98 -9.01 15.15
C GLY A 197 6.49 -9.09 15.37
N ASP A 198 6.91 -9.67 16.49
CA ASP A 198 8.33 -9.89 16.83
C ASP A 198 8.83 -11.31 16.56
N ASN A 199 8.05 -12.10 15.83
CA ASN A 199 8.50 -13.41 15.38
C ASN A 199 9.62 -13.27 14.31
N GLU A 200 10.37 -14.35 14.11
CA GLU A 200 11.50 -14.37 13.15
C GLU A 200 11.10 -14.01 11.71
N ARG A 201 9.89 -14.41 11.26
CA ARG A 201 9.39 -14.07 9.91
C ARG A 201 9.17 -12.56 9.75
N ASP A 202 8.72 -11.89 10.79
CA ASP A 202 8.47 -10.45 10.79
C ASP A 202 9.78 -9.66 10.89
N LYS A 203 10.81 -10.20 11.57
CA LYS A 203 12.19 -9.66 11.52
C LYS A 203 12.80 -9.76 10.11
N GLU A 204 12.67 -10.91 9.45
CA GLU A 204 13.10 -11.11 8.06
C GLU A 204 12.43 -10.10 7.11
N ALA A 205 11.13 -9.85 7.29
CA ALA A 205 10.38 -8.89 6.47
C ALA A 205 10.83 -7.43 6.68
N ARG A 206 11.10 -7.04 7.93
CA ARG A 206 11.66 -5.72 8.25
C ARG A 206 13.05 -5.56 7.65
N GLN A 207 13.87 -6.60 7.70
CA GLN A 207 15.18 -6.62 7.05
C GLN A 207 15.04 -6.50 5.53
N PHE A 208 14.09 -7.20 4.92
CA PHE A 208 13.81 -7.11 3.49
C PHE A 208 13.49 -5.67 3.09
N ALA A 209 12.52 -5.07 3.79
CA ALA A 209 12.11 -3.69 3.55
C ALA A 209 13.28 -2.70 3.61
N ARG A 210 14.08 -2.74 4.68
CA ARG A 210 15.25 -1.87 4.83
C ARG A 210 16.27 -2.07 3.71
N THR A 211 16.46 -3.33 3.29
CA THR A 211 17.35 -3.66 2.17
C THR A 211 16.81 -3.08 0.85
N MET A 212 15.50 -3.07 0.64
CA MET A 212 14.87 -2.45 -0.54
C MET A 212 14.99 -0.91 -0.52
N ASP A 213 14.83 -0.27 0.65
CA ASP A 213 15.02 1.17 0.79
C ASP A 213 16.47 1.58 0.46
N GLU A 214 17.44 0.82 0.99
CA GLU A 214 18.85 1.02 0.67
C GLU A 214 19.14 0.77 -0.82
N PHE A 215 18.50 -0.22 -1.45
CA PHE A 215 18.60 -0.42 -2.90
C PHE A 215 18.13 0.82 -3.66
N MET A 216 16.97 1.38 -3.30
CA MET A 216 16.40 2.54 -3.99
C MET A 216 17.25 3.79 -3.82
N TYR A 217 17.83 3.98 -2.63
CA TYR A 217 18.82 5.03 -2.40
C TYR A 217 20.06 4.81 -3.27
N LEU A 218 20.72 3.66 -3.15
CA LEU A 218 21.98 3.35 -3.86
C LEU A 218 21.81 3.36 -5.38
N ALA A 219 20.67 2.92 -5.91
CA ALA A 219 20.41 2.93 -7.34
C ALA A 219 20.20 4.35 -7.90
N GLY A 220 19.90 5.33 -7.04
CA GLY A 220 19.74 6.74 -7.40
C GLY A 220 20.98 7.60 -7.17
N VAL A 221 21.99 7.12 -6.43
CA VAL A 221 23.22 7.89 -6.21
C VAL A 221 24.05 8.00 -7.49
N SER A 222 24.71 9.14 -7.66
CA SER A 222 25.67 9.33 -8.75
C SER A 222 27.02 8.73 -8.36
N GLU A 223 27.37 7.61 -8.99
CA GLU A 223 28.62 6.89 -8.75
C GLU A 223 29.70 7.30 -9.76
N CYS A 224 30.85 7.74 -9.24
CA CYS A 224 32.00 8.18 -10.05
C CYS A 224 32.52 7.06 -10.98
N SER A 225 32.50 5.80 -10.55
CA SER A 225 32.95 4.68 -11.40
C SER A 225 32.07 4.47 -12.65
N ASP A 226 30.84 4.97 -12.66
CA ASP A 226 29.92 4.83 -13.81
C ASP A 226 30.25 5.78 -14.96
N VAL A 227 31.10 6.78 -14.69
CA VAL A 227 31.40 7.90 -15.59
C VAL A 227 32.90 8.02 -15.88
N ILE A 228 33.75 7.48 -15.00
CA ILE A 228 35.21 7.40 -15.16
C ILE A 228 35.62 5.91 -15.20
N PRO A 229 36.02 5.38 -16.37
CA PRO A 229 36.49 4.00 -16.47
C PRO A 229 37.74 3.74 -15.62
N GLY A 230 37.83 2.56 -14.99
CA GLY A 230 39.04 2.08 -14.32
C GLY A 230 39.23 2.48 -12.86
N ILE A 231 38.34 3.29 -12.27
CA ILE A 231 38.43 3.71 -10.84
C ILE A 231 37.47 2.95 -9.90
N GLU A 232 36.70 1.98 -10.42
CA GLU A 232 35.72 1.20 -9.63
C GLU A 232 36.35 0.51 -8.40
N TRP A 233 37.60 0.09 -8.50
CA TRP A 233 38.32 -0.59 -7.41
C TRP A 233 38.69 0.34 -6.25
N LEU A 234 38.76 1.66 -6.48
CA LEU A 234 39.08 2.64 -5.44
C LEU A 234 37.88 2.89 -4.50
N ASP A 235 36.65 2.69 -4.99
CA ASP A 235 35.40 2.95 -4.26
C ASP A 235 35.41 4.29 -3.49
N LEU A 236 35.77 5.38 -4.19
CA LEU A 236 36.04 6.70 -3.59
C LEU A 236 34.89 7.24 -2.73
N GLN A 237 33.64 6.86 -3.05
CA GLN A 237 32.43 7.27 -2.34
C GLN A 237 31.92 6.22 -1.35
N GLY A 238 32.50 5.00 -1.32
CA GLY A 238 32.03 3.87 -0.50
C GLY A 238 30.75 3.20 -1.02
N ASN A 239 30.18 3.68 -2.12
CA ASN A 239 28.92 3.16 -2.65
C ASN A 239 29.09 1.78 -3.28
N VAL A 240 30.22 1.45 -3.90
CA VAL A 240 30.43 0.15 -4.57
C VAL A 240 30.41 -0.98 -3.55
N LYS A 241 31.07 -0.80 -2.40
CA LYS A 241 31.00 -1.75 -1.28
C LYS A 241 29.58 -1.87 -0.73
N ALA A 242 28.86 -0.76 -0.58
CA ALA A 242 27.47 -0.76 -0.13
C ALA A 242 26.56 -1.49 -1.14
N MET A 243 26.71 -1.24 -2.45
CA MET A 243 25.97 -1.91 -3.52
C MET A 243 26.25 -3.42 -3.57
N LYS A 244 27.51 -3.85 -3.38
CA LYS A 244 27.83 -5.28 -3.26
C LYS A 244 27.09 -5.90 -2.07
N ARG A 245 27.23 -5.31 -0.88
CA ARG A 245 26.55 -5.78 0.34
C ARG A 245 25.03 -5.86 0.14
N ASN A 246 24.43 -4.80 -0.41
CA ASN A 246 23.00 -4.73 -0.66
C ASN A 246 22.56 -5.77 -1.71
N GLY A 247 23.31 -5.95 -2.80
CA GLY A 247 23.01 -6.96 -3.83
C GLY A 247 22.99 -8.38 -3.28
N TYR A 248 23.99 -8.73 -2.44
CA TYR A 248 24.02 -10.01 -1.73
C TYR A 248 22.87 -10.15 -0.71
N GLY A 249 22.64 -9.14 0.13
CA GLY A 249 21.56 -9.15 1.12
C GLY A 249 20.18 -9.27 0.48
N SER A 250 19.94 -8.48 -0.57
CA SER A 250 18.73 -8.52 -1.39
C SER A 250 18.49 -9.90 -1.99
N TRP A 251 19.56 -10.54 -2.48
CA TRP A 251 19.48 -11.87 -3.07
C TRP A 251 19.10 -12.91 -2.02
N CYS A 252 19.81 -12.94 -0.88
CA CYS A 252 19.55 -13.88 0.21
C CYS A 252 18.10 -13.78 0.70
N VAL A 253 17.60 -12.56 0.90
CA VAL A 253 16.25 -12.37 1.40
C VAL A 253 15.21 -12.70 0.32
N SER A 254 15.40 -12.24 -0.92
CA SER A 254 14.51 -12.60 -2.04
C SER A 254 14.46 -14.11 -2.25
N ALA A 255 15.60 -14.80 -2.12
CA ALA A 255 15.67 -16.25 -2.21
C ALA A 255 14.87 -16.93 -1.08
N ASN A 256 14.98 -16.46 0.16
CA ASN A 256 14.18 -16.99 1.27
C ASN A 256 12.68 -16.71 1.11
N VAL A 257 12.31 -15.52 0.63
CA VAL A 257 10.91 -15.14 0.39
C VAL A 257 10.31 -15.95 -0.76
N VAL A 258 11.06 -16.22 -1.83
CA VAL A 258 10.54 -16.87 -3.05
C VAL A 258 10.70 -18.40 -3.01
N PHE A 259 11.81 -18.95 -2.50
CA PHE A 259 12.14 -20.38 -2.62
C PHE A 259 11.78 -21.28 -1.43
N ARG A 260 11.52 -20.74 -0.22
CA ARG A 260 11.19 -21.55 0.99
C ARG A 260 9.79 -22.19 0.96
N SER A 261 9.22 -22.41 -0.23
CA SER A 261 7.93 -23.05 -0.50
C SER A 261 8.00 -24.57 -0.73
N GLY A 262 9.18 -25.19 -0.68
CA GLY A 262 9.35 -26.65 -0.72
C GLY A 262 9.30 -27.28 0.68
N ARG A 263 8.49 -28.34 0.87
CA ARG A 263 8.59 -29.23 2.04
C ARG A 263 9.78 -30.17 1.85
N PHE A 264 10.55 -30.39 2.92
CA PHE A 264 11.64 -31.35 2.98
C PHE A 264 11.06 -32.66 3.55
N ASP A 265 10.70 -33.61 2.69
CA ASP A 265 10.31 -34.96 3.13
C ASP A 265 11.43 -35.93 2.74
N GLY A 266 12.10 -36.49 3.76
CA GLY A 266 12.99 -37.66 3.71
C GLY A 266 13.81 -37.88 2.42
N GLY A 267 15.02 -37.31 2.36
CA GLY A 267 16.10 -37.80 1.48
C GLY A 267 16.02 -37.48 -0.02
N SER A 268 14.91 -36.91 -0.53
CA SER A 268 14.79 -36.50 -1.93
C SER A 268 14.35 -35.03 -2.04
N PHE A 269 15.15 -34.19 -2.70
CA PHE A 269 14.82 -32.78 -2.94
C PHE A 269 13.85 -32.67 -4.13
N ASN A 270 12.58 -32.97 -3.89
CA ASN A 270 11.52 -32.68 -4.85
C ASN A 270 11.17 -31.19 -4.79
N CYS A 271 11.80 -30.37 -5.63
CA CYS A 271 11.38 -28.99 -5.85
C CYS A 271 10.10 -28.99 -6.70
N VAL A 272 9.00 -29.50 -6.15
CA VAL A 272 7.66 -29.24 -6.68
C VAL A 272 7.36 -27.80 -6.29
N LEU A 273 7.81 -26.87 -7.14
CA LEU A 273 7.37 -25.49 -7.08
C LEU A 273 5.88 -25.49 -7.45
N ARG A 274 5.02 -25.75 -6.46
CA ARG A 274 3.61 -25.42 -6.53
C ARG A 274 3.51 -23.90 -6.45
N LEU A 275 3.96 -23.21 -7.50
CA LEU A 275 3.17 -22.08 -7.99
C LEU A 275 1.77 -22.68 -8.07
N ARG A 276 0.83 -22.22 -7.23
CA ARG A 276 -0.58 -22.37 -7.56
C ARG A 276 -0.72 -21.62 -8.89
N VAL A 277 -0.46 -22.33 -9.99
CA VAL A 277 -0.86 -21.92 -11.32
C VAL A 277 -2.37 -21.91 -11.23
N PHE A 278 -2.88 -20.70 -11.03
CA PHE A 278 -4.14 -20.15 -11.49
C PHE A 278 -5.02 -21.18 -12.21
N GLY A 279 -6.20 -21.41 -11.63
CA GLY A 279 -7.12 -22.45 -12.04
C GLY A 279 -7.44 -22.46 -13.54
N ASN A 280 -7.52 -23.70 -14.05
CA ASN A 280 -8.12 -24.19 -15.28
C ASN A 280 -7.66 -23.55 -16.60
N GLY A 281 -6.57 -24.09 -17.16
CA GLY A 281 -6.26 -23.96 -18.58
C GLY A 281 -4.77 -24.05 -18.91
N SER A 282 -4.29 -25.27 -19.15
CA SER A 282 -3.07 -25.67 -19.87
C SER A 282 -2.00 -24.59 -20.16
N LEU A 283 -0.99 -24.49 -19.28
CA LEU A 283 0.42 -24.38 -19.68
C LEU A 283 1.32 -24.63 -18.45
N SER A 284 1.73 -25.88 -18.27
CA SER A 284 2.77 -26.27 -17.31
C SER A 284 4.14 -26.12 -17.97
N VAL A 285 4.97 -25.18 -17.51
CA VAL A 285 6.40 -25.20 -17.81
C VAL A 285 7.05 -26.13 -16.79
N TRP A 286 7.36 -27.36 -17.21
CA TRP A 286 8.04 -28.36 -16.40
C TRP A 286 9.55 -28.10 -16.41
N ALA A 287 10.14 -27.95 -15.24
CA ALA A 287 11.57 -28.20 -15.03
C ALA A 287 11.67 -29.18 -13.85
N SER A 288 11.68 -30.47 -14.16
CA SER A 288 11.89 -31.54 -13.17
C SER A 288 13.32 -32.07 -13.31
N GLY A 289 14.07 -32.09 -12.20
CA GLY A 289 15.29 -32.89 -12.06
C GLY A 289 15.26 -33.57 -10.69
N CYS A 290 15.34 -34.91 -10.65
CA CYS A 290 15.50 -35.69 -9.43
C CYS A 290 16.94 -35.58 -8.92
N PHE A 291 17.11 -35.33 -7.63
CA PHE A 291 18.41 -35.41 -6.95
C PHE A 291 18.51 -36.73 -6.18
N ASP A 292 19.61 -37.45 -6.39
CA ASP A 292 20.03 -38.58 -5.55
C ASP A 292 21.34 -38.20 -4.84
N PHE A 293 21.26 -37.96 -3.53
CA PHE A 293 22.41 -37.58 -2.70
C PHE A 293 23.13 -38.85 -2.26
N GLY A 294 23.84 -39.50 -3.18
CA GLY A 294 24.32 -40.85 -2.89
C GLY A 294 25.28 -41.48 -3.88
N SER A 295 26.25 -40.76 -4.46
CA SER A 295 27.51 -41.39 -4.90
C SER A 295 28.56 -40.39 -5.37
N LYS A 296 29.82 -40.74 -5.10
CA LYS A 296 31.04 -40.00 -5.46
C LYS A 296 31.27 -40.02 -6.99
N LEU A 297 31.89 -38.92 -7.47
CA LEU A 297 32.61 -38.73 -8.75
C LEU A 297 31.82 -38.38 -10.03
N GLN A 298 31.91 -37.11 -10.49
CA GLN A 298 32.55 -36.72 -11.77
C GLN A 298 32.46 -35.19 -12.04
N PRO A 299 33.44 -34.56 -12.74
CA PRO A 299 33.52 -33.11 -12.97
C PRO A 299 32.42 -32.48 -13.85
N TRP A 300 31.52 -33.28 -14.44
CA TRP A 300 30.44 -32.80 -15.31
C TRP A 300 29.18 -32.34 -14.53
N VAL A 301 29.04 -32.72 -13.26
CA VAL A 301 27.93 -32.28 -12.38
C VAL A 301 28.04 -30.77 -12.03
N CYS A 302 29.25 -30.20 -12.10
CA CYS A 302 29.49 -28.77 -11.87
C CYS A 302 28.75 -27.86 -12.88
N LEU A 303 28.53 -28.30 -14.12
CA LEU A 303 27.84 -27.44 -15.12
C LEU A 303 26.33 -27.30 -14.83
N TYR A 304 25.71 -28.34 -14.25
CA TYR A 304 24.26 -28.37 -13.99
C TYR A 304 23.89 -27.65 -12.68
N GLU A 305 24.75 -27.74 -11.67
CA GLU A 305 24.68 -26.92 -10.45
C GLU A 305 24.88 -25.43 -10.78
N TRP A 306 25.79 -25.11 -11.71
CA TRP A 306 25.95 -23.74 -12.23
C TRP A 306 24.74 -23.26 -13.04
N CYS A 307 24.16 -24.09 -13.91
CA CYS A 307 22.94 -23.74 -14.65
C CYS A 307 21.74 -23.50 -13.71
N SER A 308 21.58 -24.32 -12.67
CA SER A 308 20.52 -24.15 -11.65
C SER A 308 20.74 -22.92 -10.76
N ALA A 309 21.99 -22.61 -10.41
CA ALA A 309 22.35 -21.36 -9.74
C ALA A 309 22.06 -20.14 -10.61
N ILE A 310 22.35 -20.22 -11.92
CA ILE A 310 22.07 -19.15 -12.87
C ILE A 310 20.56 -18.96 -13.06
N GLU A 311 19.76 -20.04 -13.13
CA GLU A 311 18.31 -19.95 -13.24
C GLU A 311 17.65 -19.44 -11.97
N SER A 312 18.12 -19.85 -10.78
CA SER A 312 17.63 -19.33 -9.50
C SER A 312 18.01 -17.85 -9.29
N VAL A 313 19.21 -17.41 -9.70
CA VAL A 313 19.60 -15.99 -9.72
C VAL A 313 18.74 -15.20 -10.68
N LYS A 314 18.49 -15.73 -11.89
CA LYS A 314 17.59 -15.11 -12.87
C LYS A 314 16.16 -15.03 -12.33
N PHE A 315 15.63 -16.06 -11.70
CA PHE A 315 14.27 -16.09 -11.17
C PHE A 315 14.09 -15.21 -9.93
N GLY A 316 15.05 -15.24 -9.01
CA GLY A 316 15.12 -14.34 -7.85
C GLY A 316 15.19 -12.87 -8.27
N GLY A 317 16.04 -12.55 -9.27
CA GLY A 317 16.13 -11.20 -9.84
C GLY A 317 14.85 -10.71 -10.50
N ARG A 318 14.07 -11.60 -11.13
CA ARG A 318 12.75 -11.28 -11.72
C ARG A 318 11.72 -10.93 -10.66
N GLY A 319 11.57 -11.78 -9.65
CA GLY A 319 10.63 -11.56 -8.54
C GLY A 319 10.96 -10.28 -7.77
N GLN A 320 12.25 -10.08 -7.45
CA GLN A 320 12.70 -8.89 -6.74
C GLN A 320 12.43 -7.60 -7.53
N THR A 321 12.68 -7.58 -8.85
CA THR A 321 12.43 -6.38 -9.67
C THR A 321 10.96 -5.96 -9.63
N LEU A 322 10.04 -6.92 -9.68
CA LEU A 322 8.60 -6.65 -9.61
C LEU A 322 8.19 -6.18 -8.22
N ILE A 323 8.63 -6.85 -7.16
CA ILE A 323 8.31 -6.46 -5.78
C ILE A 323 8.83 -5.06 -5.48
N LEU A 324 10.10 -4.78 -5.80
CA LEU A 324 10.74 -3.50 -5.55
C LEU A 324 10.08 -2.38 -6.37
N GLY A 325 9.88 -2.61 -7.67
CA GLY A 325 9.26 -1.63 -8.56
C GLY A 325 7.82 -1.29 -8.16
N GLY A 326 7.03 -2.29 -7.74
CA GLY A 326 5.63 -2.10 -7.36
C GLY A 326 5.41 -1.55 -5.95
N SER A 327 6.32 -1.81 -5.01
CA SER A 327 6.14 -1.40 -3.61
C SER A 327 6.59 0.04 -3.36
N ASP A 328 7.84 0.36 -3.69
CA ASP A 328 8.46 1.64 -3.34
C ASP A 328 7.83 2.82 -4.11
N THR A 329 7.63 2.67 -5.42
CA THR A 329 7.03 3.73 -6.26
C THR A 329 5.59 4.05 -5.85
N THR A 330 4.81 3.01 -5.51
CA THR A 330 3.43 3.17 -5.02
C THR A 330 3.42 3.83 -3.65
N THR A 331 4.33 3.42 -2.75
CA THR A 331 4.49 4.01 -1.41
C THR A 331 4.83 5.50 -1.49
N ALA A 332 5.80 5.87 -2.32
CA ALA A 332 6.18 7.26 -2.53
C ALA A 332 4.99 8.09 -3.04
N THR A 333 4.26 7.57 -4.03
CA THR A 333 3.10 8.26 -4.62
C THR A 333 1.97 8.45 -3.59
N LEU A 334 1.60 7.42 -2.83
CA LEU A 334 0.58 7.52 -1.77
C LEU A 334 1.00 8.51 -0.67
N THR A 335 2.28 8.51 -0.31
CA THR A 335 2.84 9.44 0.67
C THR A 335 2.75 10.89 0.18
N TRP A 336 3.07 11.15 -1.10
CA TRP A 336 2.88 12.48 -1.70
C TRP A 336 1.41 12.86 -1.80
N ALA A 337 0.51 11.94 -2.14
CA ALA A 337 -0.92 12.20 -2.22
C ALA A 337 -1.47 12.68 -0.86
N ILE A 338 -1.17 11.98 0.24
CA ILE A 338 -1.59 12.41 1.58
C ILE A 338 -0.93 13.73 1.98
N SER A 339 0.35 13.94 1.67
CA SER A 339 1.04 15.21 1.95
C SER A 339 0.36 16.39 1.26
N LEU A 340 0.00 16.21 -0.02
CA LEU A 340 -0.73 17.20 -0.81
C LEU A 340 -2.12 17.46 -0.23
N LEU A 341 -2.89 16.42 0.08
CA LEU A 341 -4.23 16.55 0.64
C LEU A 341 -4.24 17.24 2.01
N LEU A 342 -3.26 16.95 2.88
CA LEU A 342 -3.14 17.61 4.19
C LEU A 342 -2.78 19.09 4.08
N ASN A 343 -2.00 19.47 3.06
CA ASN A 343 -1.74 20.88 2.74
C ASN A 343 -2.90 21.57 1.98
N HIS A 344 -3.91 20.81 1.52
CA HIS A 344 -5.10 21.32 0.82
C HIS A 344 -6.39 20.71 1.41
N PRO A 345 -6.80 21.14 2.63
CA PRO A 345 -7.93 20.54 3.36
C PRO A 345 -9.26 20.55 2.59
N THR A 346 -9.46 21.53 1.70
CA THR A 346 -10.64 21.59 0.84
C THR A 346 -10.69 20.38 -0.11
N ALA A 347 -9.59 20.06 -0.79
CA ALA A 347 -9.51 18.90 -1.67
C ALA A 347 -9.69 17.58 -0.89
N LEU A 348 -9.11 17.48 0.32
CA LEU A 348 -9.31 16.34 1.20
C LEU A 348 -10.79 16.11 1.56
N LYS A 349 -11.51 17.19 1.91
CA LYS A 349 -12.95 17.12 2.19
C LYS A 349 -13.75 16.74 0.95
N THR A 350 -13.42 17.32 -0.21
CA THR A 350 -14.11 17.03 -1.48
C THR A 350 -14.00 15.55 -1.86
N VAL A 351 -12.81 14.96 -1.78
CA VAL A 351 -12.64 13.53 -2.11
C VAL A 351 -13.33 12.60 -1.10
N GLN A 352 -13.35 12.98 0.19
CA GLN A 352 -14.12 12.25 1.20
C GLN A 352 -15.62 12.31 0.91
N GLN A 353 -16.15 13.48 0.53
CA GLN A 353 -17.54 13.66 0.13
C GLN A 353 -17.89 12.87 -1.14
N GLU A 354 -17.00 12.84 -2.13
CA GLU A 354 -17.17 12.00 -3.33
C GLU A 354 -17.33 10.52 -2.94
N ILE A 355 -16.42 10.01 -2.11
CA ILE A 355 -16.47 8.62 -1.63
C ILE A 355 -17.78 8.35 -0.88
N ASP A 356 -18.17 9.25 0.03
CA ASP A 356 -19.38 9.10 0.84
C ASP A 356 -20.67 9.15 -0.01
N MET A 357 -20.68 9.97 -1.08
CA MET A 357 -21.81 10.10 -1.98
C MET A 357 -22.03 8.82 -2.81
N TYR A 358 -20.96 8.26 -3.38
CA TYR A 358 -21.08 7.08 -4.26
C TYR A 358 -21.20 5.76 -3.50
N ILE A 359 -20.49 5.61 -2.37
CA ILE A 359 -20.46 4.36 -1.61
C ILE A 359 -21.48 4.38 -0.47
N GLY A 360 -21.77 5.56 0.09
CA GLY A 360 -22.67 5.78 1.22
C GLY A 360 -21.92 6.00 2.53
N HIS A 361 -22.25 7.09 3.23
CA HIS A 361 -21.75 7.37 4.58
C HIS A 361 -22.28 6.31 5.58
N GLY A 362 -21.40 5.60 6.27
CA GLY A 362 -21.78 4.63 7.31
C GLY A 362 -22.41 3.31 6.84
N LYS A 363 -22.38 3.00 5.53
CA LYS A 363 -22.69 1.64 5.06
C LYS A 363 -21.50 0.73 5.38
N LEU A 364 -21.76 -0.52 5.80
CA LEU A 364 -20.74 -1.57 6.00
C LEU A 364 -19.94 -1.91 4.72
N ARG A 365 -20.28 -1.31 3.58
CA ARG A 365 -19.65 -1.53 2.29
C ARG A 365 -18.38 -0.67 2.14
N ARG A 366 -17.26 -1.34 1.88
CA ARG A 366 -15.98 -0.71 1.54
C ARG A 366 -15.89 -0.41 0.05
N VAL A 367 -15.06 0.56 -0.32
CA VAL A 367 -14.71 0.81 -1.73
C VAL A 367 -14.16 -0.47 -2.35
N ASP A 368 -14.75 -0.91 -3.47
CA ASP A 368 -14.22 -1.96 -4.33
C ASP A 368 -13.46 -1.36 -5.53
N GLU A 369 -12.60 -2.15 -6.17
CA GLU A 369 -11.89 -1.68 -7.38
C GLU A 369 -12.86 -1.28 -8.50
N SER A 370 -14.00 -1.96 -8.60
CA SER A 370 -15.04 -1.65 -9.59
C SER A 370 -15.72 -0.29 -9.38
N ASP A 371 -15.64 0.27 -8.17
CA ASP A 371 -16.21 1.58 -7.84
C ASP A 371 -15.32 2.75 -8.29
N THR A 372 -14.01 2.49 -8.48
CA THR A 372 -13.01 3.53 -8.79
C THR A 372 -13.36 4.34 -10.04
N LYS A 373 -14.04 3.74 -11.02
CA LYS A 373 -14.53 4.39 -12.24
C LYS A 373 -15.45 5.59 -11.96
N ASN A 374 -16.16 5.58 -10.83
CA ASN A 374 -17.09 6.64 -10.43
C ASN A 374 -16.42 7.70 -9.52
N LEU A 375 -15.24 7.39 -8.96
CA LEU A 375 -14.48 8.29 -8.07
C LEU A 375 -13.55 9.18 -8.90
N VAL A 376 -14.12 10.07 -9.70
CA VAL A 376 -13.39 10.86 -10.71
C VAL A 376 -12.46 11.90 -10.09
N TYR A 377 -12.82 12.48 -8.94
CA TYR A 377 -11.98 13.42 -8.21
C TYR A 377 -10.81 12.70 -7.53
N LEU A 378 -11.03 11.50 -6.96
CA LEU A 378 -9.94 10.64 -6.50
C LEU A 378 -8.95 10.29 -7.63
N GLN A 379 -9.47 9.93 -8.82
CA GLN A 379 -8.63 9.69 -10.00
C GLN A 379 -7.82 10.94 -10.38
N ALA A 380 -8.45 12.11 -10.34
CA ALA A 380 -7.80 13.39 -10.60
C ALA A 380 -6.70 13.73 -9.59
N ILE A 381 -6.92 13.45 -8.29
CA ILE A 381 -5.90 13.61 -7.23
C ILE A 381 -4.67 12.75 -7.52
N ILE A 382 -4.85 11.50 -7.93
CA ILE A 382 -3.74 10.61 -8.24
C ILE A 382 -2.98 11.10 -9.48
N LYS A 383 -3.69 11.53 -10.55
CA LYS A 383 -3.05 12.12 -11.74
C LYS A 383 -2.25 13.38 -11.38
N GLU A 384 -2.80 14.28 -10.58
CA GLU A 384 -2.13 15.51 -10.15
C GLU A 384 -0.96 15.24 -9.21
N THR A 385 -1.08 14.24 -8.34
CA THR A 385 0.04 13.78 -7.50
C THR A 385 1.19 13.26 -8.36
N LEU A 386 0.91 12.40 -9.34
CA LEU A 386 1.92 11.87 -10.26
C LEU A 386 2.51 12.94 -11.19
N ARG A 387 1.76 14.01 -11.48
CA ARG A 387 2.26 15.17 -12.23
C ARG A 387 3.27 15.95 -11.39
N LEU A 388 2.90 16.35 -10.18
CA LEU A 388 3.75 17.16 -9.30
C LEU A 388 4.93 16.36 -8.73
N TYR A 389 4.73 15.12 -8.32
CA TYR A 389 5.75 14.27 -7.71
C TYR A 389 5.85 12.93 -8.44
N PRO A 390 6.32 12.93 -9.71
CA PRO A 390 6.51 11.70 -10.46
C PRO A 390 7.56 10.84 -9.74
N SER A 391 7.24 9.56 -9.48
CA SER A 391 8.15 8.68 -8.74
C SER A 391 9.52 8.56 -9.41
N GLY A 392 9.60 8.66 -10.74
CA GLY A 392 10.87 8.70 -11.49
C GLY A 392 11.06 10.06 -12.20
N PRO A 393 11.58 11.10 -11.52
CA PRO A 393 11.62 12.47 -12.07
C PRO A 393 12.55 12.63 -13.28
N LEU A 394 13.56 11.77 -13.44
CA LEU A 394 14.48 11.74 -14.60
C LEU A 394 14.23 10.58 -15.56
N SER A 395 13.12 9.85 -15.37
CA SER A 395 13.01 8.48 -15.87
C SER A 395 14.21 7.63 -15.43
N ILE A 396 14.29 6.39 -15.91
CA ILE A 396 15.54 5.63 -15.81
C ILE A 396 16.36 5.97 -17.06
N PRO A 397 17.65 6.31 -16.97
CA PRO A 397 18.49 6.63 -18.13
C PRO A 397 18.48 5.53 -19.18
N ARG A 398 18.44 5.92 -20.46
CA ARG A 398 18.58 5.00 -21.59
C ARG A 398 19.90 5.22 -22.31
N GLU A 399 20.32 4.30 -23.15
CA GLU A 399 21.53 4.43 -23.96
C GLU A 399 21.21 4.14 -25.44
N SER A 400 21.75 4.97 -26.33
CA SER A 400 21.60 4.82 -27.77
C SER A 400 22.40 3.62 -28.30
N ILE A 401 21.74 2.68 -28.96
CA ILE A 401 22.39 1.49 -29.54
C ILE A 401 22.93 1.72 -30.96
N GLN A 402 22.53 2.84 -31.58
CA GLN A 402 22.93 3.26 -32.92
C GLN A 402 22.94 4.79 -32.98
N ASP A 403 23.59 5.32 -34.01
CA ASP A 403 23.52 6.75 -34.30
C ASP A 403 22.07 7.13 -34.68
N CYS A 404 21.62 8.30 -34.24
CA CYS A 404 20.30 8.81 -34.54
C CYS A 404 20.28 10.35 -34.54
N HIS A 405 19.13 10.94 -34.86
CA HIS A 405 18.91 12.37 -34.74
C HIS A 405 17.74 12.64 -33.80
N VAL A 406 17.87 13.66 -32.97
CA VAL A 406 16.81 14.13 -32.07
C VAL A 406 16.71 15.64 -32.21
N SER A 407 15.54 16.13 -32.64
CA SER A 407 15.23 17.54 -32.83
C SER A 407 16.25 18.23 -33.75
N GLY A 408 16.63 17.53 -34.83
CA GLY A 408 17.63 17.98 -35.80
C GLY A 408 19.09 17.82 -35.36
N TYR A 409 19.35 17.41 -34.11
CA TYR A 409 20.70 17.23 -33.60
C TYR A 409 21.19 15.80 -33.73
N TYR A 410 22.45 15.64 -34.12
CA TYR A 410 23.10 14.34 -34.23
C TYR A 410 23.42 13.75 -32.85
N VAL A 411 23.00 12.50 -32.63
CA VAL A 411 23.23 11.73 -31.41
C VAL A 411 24.05 10.48 -31.74
N PRO A 412 25.35 10.44 -31.37
CA PRO A 412 26.18 9.27 -31.57
C PRO A 412 25.72 8.07 -30.73
N LYS A 413 25.93 6.87 -31.25
CA LYS A 413 25.80 5.60 -30.50
C LYS A 413 26.56 5.66 -29.17
N GLY A 414 25.96 5.12 -28.12
CA GLY A 414 26.50 5.10 -26.76
C GLY A 414 26.22 6.38 -25.97
N THR A 415 25.54 7.37 -26.56
CA THR A 415 25.05 8.55 -25.83
C THR A 415 23.90 8.14 -24.90
N ARG A 416 23.98 8.58 -23.63
CA ARG A 416 22.92 8.35 -22.63
C ARG A 416 21.78 9.35 -22.83
N LEU A 417 20.54 8.91 -22.75
CA LEU A 417 19.34 9.75 -22.76
C LEU A 417 18.81 9.91 -21.33
N ILE A 418 18.68 11.16 -20.88
CA ILE A 418 18.06 11.53 -19.60
C ILE A 418 16.80 12.34 -19.91
N VAL A 419 15.65 11.90 -19.40
CA VAL A 419 14.36 12.55 -19.65
C VAL A 419 13.88 13.23 -18.40
N ASN A 420 13.87 14.57 -18.36
CA ASN A 420 13.44 15.31 -17.19
C ASN A 420 11.90 15.42 -17.14
N ILE A 421 11.26 14.34 -16.68
CA ILE A 421 9.80 14.25 -16.51
C ILE A 421 9.30 15.31 -15.53
N TRP A 422 10.05 15.58 -14.47
CA TRP A 422 9.68 16.61 -13.48
C TRP A 422 9.55 18.00 -14.12
N LYS A 423 10.49 18.36 -15.02
CA LYS A 423 10.46 19.63 -15.75
C LYS A 423 9.32 19.66 -16.77
N LEU A 424 9.13 18.59 -17.54
CA LEU A 424 8.02 18.44 -18.49
C LEU A 424 6.66 18.66 -17.82
N HIS A 425 6.44 18.02 -16.67
CA HIS A 425 5.19 18.13 -15.91
C HIS A 425 4.97 19.51 -15.28
N ARG A 426 5.97 20.39 -15.32
CA ARG A 426 5.93 21.77 -14.84
C ARG A 426 6.14 22.79 -15.95
N ASP A 427 6.07 22.37 -17.20
CA ASP A 427 6.17 23.29 -18.33
C ASP A 427 4.92 24.19 -18.38
N PRO A 428 5.05 25.52 -18.21
CA PRO A 428 3.91 26.44 -18.23
C PRO A 428 3.22 26.50 -19.61
N ARG A 429 3.86 26.00 -20.67
CA ARG A 429 3.24 25.87 -22.01
C ARG A 429 2.24 24.72 -22.08
N LEU A 430 2.37 23.74 -21.20
CA LEU A 430 1.49 22.55 -21.13
C LEU A 430 0.51 22.64 -19.96
N TRP A 431 0.92 23.26 -18.86
CA TRP A 431 0.19 23.27 -17.60
C TRP A 431 0.00 24.69 -17.07
N ALA A 432 -1.24 25.17 -17.00
CA ALA A 432 -1.58 26.41 -16.30
C ALA A 432 -1.30 26.24 -14.79
N ASP A 433 -0.62 27.22 -14.20
CA ASP A 433 -0.18 27.21 -12.79
C ASP A 433 0.54 25.90 -12.41
N PRO A 434 1.68 25.60 -13.06
CA PRO A 434 2.27 24.26 -13.07
C PRO A 434 2.73 23.78 -11.69
N ASN A 435 2.95 24.69 -10.74
CA ASN A 435 3.41 24.35 -9.39
C ASN A 435 2.26 24.22 -8.38
N GLU A 436 1.03 24.57 -8.76
CA GLU A 436 -0.15 24.46 -7.90
C GLU A 436 -0.71 23.03 -7.92
N PHE A 437 -1.16 22.54 -6.77
CA PHE A 437 -1.93 21.30 -6.68
C PHE A 437 -3.39 21.58 -7.00
N ARG A 438 -3.81 21.27 -8.24
CA ARG A 438 -5.16 21.55 -8.73
C ARG A 438 -5.75 20.34 -9.45
N PRO A 439 -6.26 19.33 -8.72
CA PRO A 439 -6.87 18.13 -9.31
C PRO A 439 -7.95 18.44 -10.36
N GLU A 440 -8.68 19.54 -10.20
CA GLU A 440 -9.78 19.98 -11.06
C GLU A 440 -9.38 20.13 -12.53
N ARG A 441 -8.09 20.31 -12.84
CA ARG A 441 -7.60 20.35 -14.23
C ARG A 441 -7.88 19.05 -14.98
N PHE A 442 -7.84 17.91 -14.28
CA PHE A 442 -8.14 16.58 -14.84
C PHE A 442 -9.64 16.26 -14.88
N LEU A 443 -10.50 17.18 -14.44
CA LEU A 443 -11.95 17.12 -14.64
C LEU A 443 -12.43 18.03 -15.79
N THR A 444 -11.56 18.92 -16.26
CA THR A 444 -11.90 19.98 -17.21
C THR A 444 -10.92 19.97 -18.39
N SER A 445 -9.95 20.88 -18.41
CA SER A 445 -9.01 21.12 -19.51
C SER A 445 -8.17 19.90 -19.91
N GLN A 446 -7.96 18.95 -18.99
CA GLN A 446 -7.12 17.76 -19.16
C GLN A 446 -7.90 16.47 -18.88
N ALA A 447 -9.23 16.47 -19.06
CA ALA A 447 -10.10 15.31 -18.77
C ALA A 447 -9.67 14.04 -19.53
N GLU A 448 -9.31 14.20 -20.80
CA GLU A 448 -8.92 13.10 -21.70
C GLU A 448 -7.47 12.63 -21.51
N VAL A 449 -6.70 13.25 -20.61
CA VAL A 449 -5.31 12.83 -20.37
C VAL A 449 -5.28 11.52 -19.59
N ASP A 450 -4.74 10.48 -20.22
CA ASP A 450 -4.52 9.16 -19.64
C ASP A 450 -3.07 8.94 -19.21
N LEU A 451 -2.86 7.86 -18.44
CA LEU A 451 -1.54 7.46 -17.93
C LEU A 451 -0.89 6.35 -18.77
N ARG A 452 -1.42 6.06 -19.97
CA ARG A 452 -0.98 4.94 -20.82
C ARG A 452 0.24 5.30 -21.67
N GLY A 453 0.77 6.52 -21.52
CA GLY A 453 1.97 6.98 -22.23
C GLY A 453 1.73 7.24 -23.72
N ARG A 454 0.48 7.53 -24.11
CA ARG A 454 0.11 7.97 -25.47
C ARG A 454 0.08 9.49 -25.60
N GLN A 455 -0.26 10.17 -24.51
CA GLN A 455 -0.19 11.62 -24.38
C GLN A 455 1.09 11.97 -23.63
N PHE A 456 2.00 12.66 -24.34
CA PHE A 456 3.35 12.97 -23.86
C PHE A 456 3.41 14.16 -22.91
N GLU A 457 2.28 14.79 -22.59
CA GLU A 457 2.13 15.83 -21.59
C GLU A 457 2.30 15.29 -20.15
N LEU A 458 1.88 14.04 -19.92
CA LEU A 458 1.90 13.37 -18.63
C LEU A 458 2.50 11.96 -18.75
N LEU A 459 3.74 11.79 -18.26
CA LEU A 459 4.54 10.57 -18.44
C LEU A 459 5.04 9.93 -17.13
N PRO A 460 4.24 9.78 -16.07
CA PRO A 460 4.70 9.18 -14.82
C PRO A 460 5.16 7.71 -14.97
N PHE A 461 4.68 7.02 -16.00
CA PHE A 461 5.05 5.64 -16.31
C PHE A 461 5.98 5.51 -17.53
N SER A 462 6.59 6.62 -18.00
CA SER A 462 7.36 6.70 -19.24
C SER A 462 6.54 6.26 -20.47
N ALA A 463 7.19 6.09 -21.63
CA ALA A 463 6.57 5.68 -22.89
C ALA A 463 7.49 4.76 -23.71
N GLY A 464 6.97 4.22 -24.82
CA GLY A 464 7.71 3.35 -25.73
C GLY A 464 7.95 1.93 -25.19
N ARG A 465 8.91 1.20 -25.77
CA ARG A 465 9.21 -0.21 -25.43
C ARG A 465 9.64 -0.44 -23.98
N ARG A 466 10.12 0.59 -23.30
CA ARG A 466 10.57 0.58 -21.90
C ARG A 466 9.59 1.27 -20.95
N SER A 467 8.35 1.53 -21.38
CA SER A 467 7.25 1.98 -20.51
C SER A 467 7.08 1.06 -19.29
N CYS A 468 6.50 1.55 -18.20
CA CYS A 468 6.27 0.72 -17.02
C CYS A 468 5.34 -0.46 -17.34
N PRO A 469 5.74 -1.73 -17.10
CA PRO A 469 4.86 -2.87 -17.33
C PRO A 469 3.79 -3.01 -16.24
N GLY A 470 3.99 -2.37 -15.07
CA GLY A 470 3.09 -2.41 -13.92
C GLY A 470 2.15 -1.22 -13.80
N SER A 471 2.01 -0.39 -14.83
CA SER A 471 1.18 0.84 -14.77
C SER A 471 -0.27 0.54 -14.38
N THR A 472 -0.89 -0.49 -14.96
CA THR A 472 -2.26 -0.91 -14.61
C THR A 472 -2.37 -1.31 -13.14
N LEU A 473 -1.49 -2.19 -12.66
CA LEU A 473 -1.51 -2.67 -11.28
C LEU A 473 -1.26 -1.52 -10.29
N ALA A 474 -0.26 -0.66 -10.57
CA ALA A 474 0.03 0.51 -9.75
C ALA A 474 -1.19 1.43 -9.66
N TYR A 475 -1.87 1.71 -10.78
CA TYR A 475 -3.06 2.57 -10.78
C TYR A 475 -4.20 1.94 -9.97
N GLN A 476 -4.44 0.63 -10.07
CA GLN A 476 -5.42 -0.07 -9.24
C GLN A 476 -5.08 0.03 -7.74
N MET A 477 -3.81 -0.20 -7.37
CA MET A 477 -3.35 -0.11 -5.99
C MET A 477 -3.48 1.30 -5.43
N LEU A 478 -3.09 2.32 -6.19
CA LEU A 478 -3.15 3.72 -5.78
C LEU A 478 -4.58 4.14 -5.43
N HIS A 479 -5.56 3.83 -6.30
CA HIS A 479 -6.96 4.15 -5.99
C HIS A 479 -7.48 3.38 -4.80
N LEU A 480 -7.29 2.07 -4.77
CA LEU A 480 -7.90 1.23 -3.75
C LEU A 480 -7.38 1.59 -2.35
N ILE A 481 -6.06 1.74 -2.21
CA ILE A 481 -5.43 2.06 -0.92
C ILE A 481 -5.83 3.47 -0.47
N LEU A 482 -5.73 4.46 -1.36
CA LEU A 482 -6.06 5.84 -1.02
C LEU A 482 -7.55 6.00 -0.69
N ALA A 483 -8.44 5.41 -1.49
CA ALA A 483 -9.88 5.48 -1.27
C ALA A 483 -10.27 4.87 0.07
N ARG A 484 -9.77 3.68 0.41
CA ARG A 484 -10.12 3.00 1.66
C ARG A 484 -9.56 3.70 2.89
N LEU A 485 -8.36 4.27 2.79
CA LEU A 485 -7.78 5.09 3.86
C LEU A 485 -8.67 6.32 4.12
N LEU A 486 -9.03 7.06 3.06
CA LEU A 486 -9.85 8.27 3.16
C LEU A 486 -11.32 7.98 3.52
N GLN A 487 -11.82 6.80 3.16
CA GLN A 487 -13.13 6.31 3.59
C GLN A 487 -13.14 6.02 5.09
N GLY A 488 -12.10 5.34 5.59
CA GLY A 488 -12.06 4.85 6.96
C GLY A 488 -11.62 5.87 8.01
N PHE A 489 -10.83 6.89 7.63
CA PHE A 489 -10.10 7.72 8.59
C PHE A 489 -10.07 9.21 8.24
N ASN A 490 -10.13 10.03 9.28
CA ASN A 490 -9.79 11.44 9.27
C ASN A 490 -8.29 11.53 9.50
N LEU A 491 -7.62 12.32 8.66
CA LEU A 491 -6.18 12.56 8.72
C LEU A 491 -5.95 14.03 9.08
N ALA A 492 -5.08 14.28 10.05
CA ALA A 492 -4.71 15.63 10.46
C ALA A 492 -3.20 15.75 10.67
N ILE A 493 -2.69 16.95 10.51
CA ILE A 493 -1.29 17.29 10.82
C ILE A 493 -1.10 17.23 12.34
N LEU A 494 0.10 16.85 12.80
CA LEU A 494 0.43 16.83 14.23
C LEU A 494 0.28 18.22 14.87
N PRO A 495 -0.18 18.33 16.12
CA PRO A 495 -0.29 19.61 16.82
C PRO A 495 1.08 20.29 16.90
N GLY A 496 1.14 21.59 16.56
CA GLY A 496 2.40 22.36 16.52
C GLY A 496 3.08 22.40 15.15
N ASN A 497 2.70 21.55 14.19
CA ASN A 497 3.16 21.63 12.81
C ASN A 497 2.18 22.48 11.99
N GLY A 498 2.67 23.56 11.35
CA GLY A 498 1.81 24.46 10.57
C GLY A 498 1.37 23.88 9.20
N LYS A 499 2.31 23.28 8.47
CA LYS A 499 2.08 22.60 7.17
C LYS A 499 2.95 21.36 7.07
N VAL A 500 2.55 20.41 6.22
CA VAL A 500 3.39 19.26 5.88
C VAL A 500 4.60 19.77 5.09
N ASP A 501 5.80 19.38 5.52
CA ASP A 501 7.05 19.61 4.79
C ASP A 501 6.97 18.94 3.41
N MET A 502 7.20 19.69 2.35
CA MET A 502 7.12 19.20 0.95
C MET A 502 8.51 19.00 0.32
N SER A 503 9.57 18.97 1.13
CA SER A 503 10.94 18.71 0.68
C SER A 503 11.09 17.31 0.07
N GLU A 504 11.86 17.25 -1.01
CA GLU A 504 12.13 16.03 -1.79
C GLU A 504 13.42 15.39 -1.28
N GLY A 505 13.39 14.07 -1.08
CA GLY A 505 14.55 13.28 -0.69
C GLY A 505 15.37 12.79 -1.89
N LEU A 506 16.47 12.11 -1.61
CA LEU A 506 17.34 11.50 -2.60
C LEU A 506 16.98 10.02 -2.79
N GLY A 507 17.01 9.55 -4.04
CA GLY A 507 16.77 8.15 -4.40
C GLY A 507 16.53 7.96 -5.89
N LEU A 508 16.43 6.71 -6.32
CA LEU A 508 15.97 6.35 -7.66
C LEU A 508 14.48 6.71 -7.84
N SER A 509 13.69 6.46 -6.79
CA SER A 509 12.37 7.04 -6.64
C SER A 509 12.46 8.48 -6.09
N LEU A 510 11.36 9.22 -6.08
CA LEU A 510 11.24 10.54 -5.46
C LEU A 510 10.61 10.43 -4.06
N PRO A 511 11.34 10.03 -3.01
CA PRO A 511 10.82 10.01 -1.65
C PRO A 511 10.68 11.43 -1.10
N LYS A 512 10.01 11.56 0.05
CA LYS A 512 10.10 12.78 0.87
C LYS A 512 11.43 12.83 1.60
N ALA A 513 11.95 14.02 1.90
CA ALA A 513 13.17 14.13 2.71
C ALA A 513 12.89 13.74 4.18
N THR A 514 11.68 14.01 4.66
CA THR A 514 11.21 13.66 6.00
C THR A 514 10.05 12.65 5.94
N PRO A 515 10.05 11.60 6.79
CA PRO A 515 8.91 10.68 6.88
C PRO A 515 7.62 11.41 7.25
N LEU A 516 6.49 10.98 6.67
CA LEU A 516 5.20 11.61 6.93
C LEU A 516 4.55 11.02 8.18
N GLU A 517 4.44 11.83 9.24
CA GLU A 517 3.70 11.52 10.46
C GLU A 517 2.40 12.30 10.52
N VAL A 518 1.28 11.62 10.80
CA VAL A 518 -0.05 12.24 10.85
C VAL A 518 -0.86 11.71 12.04
N LEU A 519 -1.87 12.48 12.44
CA LEU A 519 -2.94 12.00 13.30
C LEU A 519 -4.00 11.26 12.48
N VAL A 520 -4.31 10.03 12.87
CA VAL A 520 -5.31 9.16 12.24
C VAL A 520 -6.42 8.90 13.26
N THR A 521 -7.65 9.25 12.90
CA THR A 521 -8.84 8.97 13.73
C THR A 521 -9.93 8.32 12.87
N PRO A 522 -10.63 7.27 13.35
CA PRO A 522 -11.70 6.64 12.57
C PRO A 522 -12.82 7.63 12.18
N ARG A 523 -13.27 7.59 10.91
CA ARG A 523 -14.42 8.36 10.41
C ARG A 523 -15.77 7.78 10.81
N LEU A 524 -15.78 6.55 11.31
CA LEU A 524 -16.97 5.86 11.80
C LEU A 524 -16.89 5.69 13.33
N PRO A 525 -17.34 6.66 14.14
CA PRO A 525 -17.22 6.58 15.60
C PRO A 525 -18.55 6.41 16.35
N SER A 526 -19.60 5.74 15.81
CA SER A 526 -20.90 5.74 16.52
C SER A 526 -21.76 4.47 16.40
N GLY A 527 -21.14 3.30 16.49
CA GLY A 527 -21.91 2.05 16.59
C GLY A 527 -21.10 0.82 17.02
N SER A 528 -19.80 0.77 16.72
CA SER A 528 -18.91 -0.29 17.19
C SER A 528 -18.83 -0.32 18.71
N ASP A 529 -18.59 0.82 19.35
CA ASP A 529 -18.25 0.86 20.77
C ASP A 529 -19.45 0.48 21.64
N THR A 530 -20.64 0.98 21.29
CA THR A 530 -21.89 0.60 21.96
C THR A 530 -22.24 -0.88 21.76
N THR A 531 -22.00 -1.42 20.56
CA THR A 531 -22.27 -2.84 20.24
C THR A 531 -21.26 -3.74 20.95
N THR A 532 -19.97 -3.39 20.90
CA THR A 532 -18.88 -4.08 21.59
C THR A 532 -19.12 -4.08 23.10
N ALA A 533 -19.43 -2.92 23.70
CA ALA A 533 -19.75 -2.83 25.12
C ALA A 533 -20.92 -3.76 25.49
N THR A 534 -21.99 -3.77 24.68
CA THR A 534 -23.13 -4.68 24.92
C THR A 534 -22.72 -6.15 24.84
N LEU A 535 -21.93 -6.54 23.83
CA LEU A 535 -21.43 -7.92 23.69
C LEU A 535 -20.52 -8.31 24.85
N THR A 536 -19.65 -7.40 25.29
CA THR A 536 -18.79 -7.60 26.46
C THR A 536 -19.63 -7.83 27.70
N TRP A 537 -20.64 -7.00 27.97
CA TRP A 537 -21.56 -7.21 29.10
C TRP A 537 -22.35 -8.51 28.99
N ALA A 538 -22.83 -8.87 27.79
CA ALA A 538 -23.53 -10.14 27.57
C ALA A 538 -22.65 -11.35 27.93
N ILE A 539 -21.38 -11.34 27.49
CA ILE A 539 -20.45 -12.42 27.80
C ILE A 539 -20.11 -12.44 29.30
N SER A 540 -19.86 -11.28 29.93
CA SER A 540 -19.61 -11.20 31.38
C SER A 540 -20.78 -11.77 32.19
N LEU A 541 -22.01 -11.41 31.83
CA LEU A 541 -23.23 -11.96 32.44
C LEU A 541 -23.31 -13.47 32.24
N LEU A 542 -23.09 -13.98 31.02
CA LEU A 542 -23.15 -15.42 30.77
C LEU A 542 -22.07 -16.21 31.52
N LEU A 543 -20.88 -15.65 31.71
CA LEU A 543 -19.80 -16.27 32.48
C LEU A 543 -20.16 -16.38 33.98
N ASN A 544 -20.77 -15.34 34.56
CA ASN A 544 -21.26 -15.36 35.93
C ASN A 544 -22.57 -16.18 36.09
N HIS A 545 -23.21 -16.55 34.99
CA HIS A 545 -24.42 -17.39 34.97
C HIS A 545 -24.27 -18.63 34.06
N PRO A 546 -23.46 -19.64 34.46
CA PRO A 546 -23.12 -20.79 33.62
C PRO A 546 -24.33 -21.61 33.15
N THR A 547 -25.41 -21.63 33.92
CA THR A 547 -26.67 -22.27 33.54
C THR A 547 -27.29 -21.62 32.31
N ALA A 548 -27.34 -20.28 32.28
CA ALA A 548 -27.83 -19.52 31.13
C ALA A 548 -26.92 -19.72 29.90
N LEU A 549 -25.60 -19.70 30.09
CA LEU A 549 -24.62 -19.97 29.03
C LEU A 549 -24.84 -21.34 28.38
N LYS A 550 -25.00 -22.40 29.18
CA LYS A 550 -25.29 -23.74 28.67
C LYS A 550 -26.64 -23.79 27.94
N THR A 551 -27.68 -23.17 28.49
CA THR A 551 -29.01 -23.16 27.86
C THR A 551 -29.01 -22.48 26.48
N VAL A 552 -28.31 -21.35 26.32
CA VAL A 552 -28.24 -20.67 25.01
C VAL A 552 -27.39 -21.44 24.00
N GLN A 553 -26.31 -22.08 24.44
CA GLN A 553 -25.53 -22.97 23.56
C GLN A 553 -26.37 -24.15 23.08
N GLN A 554 -27.15 -24.77 23.97
CA GLN A 554 -28.08 -25.84 23.61
C GLN A 554 -29.17 -25.39 22.63
N GLU A 555 -29.71 -24.18 22.79
CA GLU A 555 -30.66 -23.60 21.83
C GLU A 555 -30.02 -23.46 20.44
N ILE A 556 -28.80 -22.91 20.36
CA ILE A 556 -28.05 -22.76 19.10
C ILE A 556 -27.81 -24.13 18.46
N ASP A 557 -27.32 -25.09 19.25
CA ASP A 557 -26.98 -26.43 18.78
C ASP A 557 -28.21 -27.19 18.27
N MET A 558 -29.36 -27.01 18.92
CA MET A 558 -30.64 -27.62 18.53
C MET A 558 -31.15 -27.06 17.19
N TYR A 559 -31.11 -25.73 16.99
CA TYR A 559 -31.67 -25.11 15.79
C TYR A 559 -30.73 -25.17 14.57
N ILE A 560 -29.42 -25.07 14.79
CA ILE A 560 -28.42 -25.05 13.70
C ILE A 560 -27.90 -26.46 13.39
N GLY A 561 -27.91 -27.35 14.38
CA GLY A 561 -27.41 -28.72 14.32
C GLY A 561 -25.97 -28.82 14.83
N HIS A 562 -25.79 -29.45 16.00
CA HIS A 562 -24.48 -29.73 16.57
C HIS A 562 -23.63 -30.58 15.60
N GLY A 563 -22.49 -30.02 15.13
CA GLY A 563 -21.56 -30.72 14.23
C GLY A 563 -21.79 -30.52 12.72
N LYS A 564 -22.79 -29.74 12.29
CA LYS A 564 -22.85 -29.27 10.90
C LYS A 564 -21.82 -28.16 10.71
N LEU A 565 -20.98 -28.22 9.67
CA LEU A 565 -20.01 -27.17 9.31
C LEU A 565 -20.66 -25.84 8.83
N ARG A 566 -21.90 -25.57 9.21
CA ARG A 566 -22.68 -24.38 8.83
C ARG A 566 -22.63 -23.35 9.97
N ARG A 567 -22.27 -22.11 9.63
CA ARG A 567 -22.28 -20.96 10.55
C ARG A 567 -23.72 -20.47 10.78
N VAL A 568 -24.00 -19.92 11.97
CA VAL A 568 -25.26 -19.19 12.19
C VAL A 568 -25.38 -18.05 11.17
N ASP A 569 -26.50 -18.00 10.46
CA ASP A 569 -26.85 -16.92 9.53
C ASP A 569 -27.86 -15.96 10.15
N GLU A 570 -27.99 -14.78 9.56
CA GLU A 570 -28.93 -13.75 10.05
C GLU A 570 -30.38 -14.27 10.09
N SER A 571 -30.77 -15.08 9.08
CA SER A 571 -32.10 -15.68 9.00
C SER A 571 -32.42 -16.65 10.14
N ASP A 572 -31.41 -17.19 10.81
CA ASP A 572 -31.59 -18.16 11.90
C ASP A 572 -31.89 -17.45 13.24
N THR A 573 -31.40 -16.22 13.40
CA THR A 573 -31.49 -15.47 14.68
C THR A 573 -32.92 -15.28 15.18
N LYS A 574 -33.90 -15.20 14.27
CA LYS A 574 -35.33 -15.10 14.59
C LYS A 574 -35.86 -16.29 15.39
N ASN A 575 -35.22 -17.46 15.28
CA ASN A 575 -35.60 -18.69 15.95
C ASN A 575 -34.86 -18.91 17.28
N LEU A 576 -33.81 -18.13 17.56
CA LEU A 576 -33.00 -18.20 18.79
C LEU A 576 -33.63 -17.31 19.88
N VAL A 577 -34.76 -17.74 20.44
CA VAL A 577 -35.61 -16.93 21.31
C VAL A 577 -34.95 -16.64 22.66
N TYR A 578 -34.22 -17.60 23.22
CA TYR A 578 -33.49 -17.43 24.47
C TYR A 578 -32.26 -16.53 24.30
N LEU A 579 -31.54 -16.64 23.18
CA LEU A 579 -30.50 -15.69 22.79
C LEU A 579 -31.06 -14.25 22.69
N GLN A 580 -32.20 -14.07 22.04
CA GLN A 580 -32.86 -12.74 21.96
C GLN A 580 -33.22 -12.20 23.34
N ALA A 581 -33.67 -13.07 24.24
CA ALA A 581 -33.98 -12.73 25.62
C ALA A 581 -32.74 -12.32 26.42
N ILE A 582 -31.59 -12.98 26.22
CA ILE A 582 -30.30 -12.60 26.81
C ILE A 582 -29.87 -11.21 26.35
N VAL A 583 -29.99 -10.90 25.05
CA VAL A 583 -29.64 -9.57 24.53
C VAL A 583 -30.53 -8.49 25.13
N LYS A 584 -31.84 -8.73 25.24
CA LYS A 584 -32.78 -7.80 25.88
C LYS A 584 -32.45 -7.56 27.35
N GLU A 585 -32.14 -8.62 28.11
CA GLU A 585 -31.76 -8.50 29.54
C GLU A 585 -30.42 -7.81 29.73
N THR A 586 -29.46 -8.06 28.83
CA THR A 586 -28.18 -7.35 28.83
C THR A 586 -28.39 -5.85 28.60
N LEU A 587 -29.19 -5.46 27.60
CA LEU A 587 -29.50 -4.06 27.30
C LEU A 587 -30.33 -3.39 28.41
N ARG A 588 -31.09 -4.17 29.19
CA ARG A 588 -31.82 -3.67 30.36
C ARG A 588 -30.86 -3.31 31.49
N LEU A 589 -29.99 -4.25 31.89
CA LEU A 589 -29.02 -4.06 32.97
C LEU A 589 -27.92 -3.07 32.59
N TYR A 590 -27.36 -3.19 31.39
CA TYR A 590 -26.24 -2.38 30.92
C TYR A 590 -26.62 -1.67 29.61
N PRO A 591 -27.51 -0.67 29.67
CA PRO A 591 -27.89 0.09 28.49
C PRO A 591 -26.66 0.83 27.94
N PRO A 592 -26.40 0.79 26.62
CA PRO A 592 -25.24 1.45 26.05
C PRO A 592 -25.19 2.94 26.36
N GLY A 593 -26.34 3.62 26.41
CA GLY A 593 -26.47 4.98 26.93
C GLY A 593 -27.22 4.96 28.27
N PRO A 594 -26.53 5.00 29.43
CA PRO A 594 -27.19 4.99 30.75
C PRO A 594 -28.00 6.27 30.99
N LEU A 595 -27.59 7.37 30.35
CA LEU A 595 -28.33 8.61 30.24
C LEU A 595 -28.70 8.85 28.77
N SER A 596 -29.92 9.34 28.52
CA SER A 596 -30.28 9.76 27.17
C SER A 596 -29.42 10.93 26.72
N ILE A 597 -29.07 10.98 25.44
CA ILE A 597 -28.49 12.18 24.83
C ILE A 597 -29.41 13.38 25.14
N PRO A 598 -28.88 14.47 25.73
CA PRO A 598 -29.69 15.61 26.13
C PRO A 598 -30.53 16.15 24.97
N ARG A 599 -31.81 16.40 25.25
CA ARG A 599 -32.73 17.11 24.34
C ARG A 599 -33.02 18.48 24.92
N GLU A 600 -33.35 19.46 24.10
CA GLU A 600 -33.72 20.80 24.57
C GLU A 600 -35.17 21.10 24.25
N SER A 601 -35.91 21.69 25.19
CA SER A 601 -37.28 22.15 24.97
C SER A 601 -37.27 23.35 24.01
N VAL A 602 -37.96 23.20 22.87
CA VAL A 602 -38.05 24.29 21.86
C VAL A 602 -39.13 25.32 22.19
N GLN A 603 -39.98 25.01 23.17
CA GLN A 603 -41.10 25.82 23.66
C GLN A 603 -41.37 25.49 25.13
N ASP A 604 -42.13 26.35 25.79
CA ASP A 604 -42.65 26.07 27.13
C ASP A 604 -43.59 24.85 27.07
N CYS A 605 -43.52 23.97 28.07
CA CYS A 605 -44.36 22.79 28.15
C CYS A 605 -44.60 22.35 29.61
N HIS A 606 -45.48 21.36 29.79
CA HIS A 606 -45.69 20.71 31.09
C HIS A 606 -45.34 19.23 31.01
N VAL A 607 -44.63 18.72 32.02
CA VAL A 607 -44.28 17.29 32.16
C VAL A 607 -44.72 16.81 33.54
N SER A 608 -45.58 15.81 33.60
CA SER A 608 -46.15 15.28 34.85
C SER A 608 -46.77 16.36 35.76
N GLY A 609 -47.38 17.38 35.15
CA GLY A 609 -47.97 18.54 35.85
C GLY A 609 -47.00 19.70 36.13
N TYR A 610 -45.69 19.50 35.99
CA TYR A 610 -44.68 20.53 36.24
C TYR A 610 -44.43 21.39 35.01
N TYR A 611 -44.35 22.71 35.20
CA TYR A 611 -43.98 23.66 34.15
C TYR A 611 -42.49 23.54 33.80
N VAL A 612 -42.18 23.49 32.50
CA VAL A 612 -40.84 23.39 31.94
C VAL A 612 -40.66 24.51 30.92
N PRO A 613 -39.79 25.50 31.18
CA PRO A 613 -39.58 26.61 30.27
C PRO A 613 -38.81 26.16 29.02
N LYS A 614 -38.95 26.92 27.93
CA LYS A 614 -38.15 26.81 26.71
C LYS A 614 -36.64 26.92 27.02
N GLY A 615 -35.83 26.14 26.31
CA GLY A 615 -34.37 26.07 26.48
C GLY A 615 -33.93 25.11 27.59
N THR A 616 -34.86 24.41 28.25
CA THR A 616 -34.54 23.43 29.29
C THR A 616 -34.01 22.14 28.67
N ARG A 617 -32.89 21.64 29.20
CA ARG A 617 -32.32 20.35 28.78
C ARG A 617 -33.00 19.19 29.50
N LEU A 618 -33.64 18.31 28.73
CA LEU A 618 -34.18 17.03 29.16
C LEU A 618 -33.11 15.94 29.10
N ILE A 619 -32.88 15.28 30.23
CA ILE A 619 -32.02 14.10 30.36
C ILE A 619 -32.85 13.00 31.03
N VAL A 620 -32.98 11.85 30.37
CA VAL A 620 -33.67 10.67 30.90
C VAL A 620 -32.63 9.72 31.47
N ASN A 621 -32.79 9.33 32.74
CA ASN A 621 -31.96 8.31 33.37
C ASN A 621 -32.48 6.91 33.02
N ILE A 622 -31.98 6.37 31.90
CA ILE A 622 -32.39 5.08 31.35
C ILE A 622 -31.94 3.94 32.28
N TRP A 623 -30.73 4.04 32.84
CA TRP A 623 -30.19 3.05 33.78
C TRP A 623 -31.08 2.87 35.00
N LYS A 624 -31.60 3.96 35.57
CA LYS A 624 -32.53 3.92 36.71
C LYS A 624 -33.92 3.42 36.30
N LEU A 625 -34.43 3.87 35.15
CA LEU A 625 -35.74 3.44 34.62
C LEU A 625 -35.79 1.91 34.43
N HIS A 626 -34.74 1.32 33.86
CA HIS A 626 -34.66 -0.13 33.63
C HIS A 626 -34.54 -0.96 34.91
N ARG A 627 -34.24 -0.30 36.05
CA ARG A 627 -34.13 -0.90 37.39
C ARG A 627 -35.27 -0.50 38.31
N ASP A 628 -36.35 0.05 37.77
CA ASP A 628 -37.51 0.41 38.56
C ASP A 628 -38.24 -0.87 39.04
N PRO A 629 -38.34 -1.11 40.37
CA PRO A 629 -39.04 -2.28 40.90
C PRO A 629 -40.54 -2.28 40.59
N CYS A 630 -41.13 -1.11 40.25
CA CYS A 630 -42.51 -1.03 39.78
C CYS A 630 -42.68 -1.56 38.34
N LEU A 631 -41.60 -1.60 37.55
CA LEU A 631 -41.61 -2.06 36.16
C LEU A 631 -41.07 -3.49 35.98
N SER A 632 -40.22 -3.95 36.89
CA SER A 632 -39.60 -5.28 36.81
C SER A 632 -39.39 -5.91 38.19
N THR A 633 -39.77 -7.17 38.35
CA THR A 633 -39.43 -7.99 39.52
C THR A 633 -37.94 -8.28 39.56
N GLU A 634 -37.31 -8.16 40.73
CA GLU A 634 -35.86 -8.32 40.94
C GLU A 634 -35.05 -7.56 39.87
N PRO A 635 -35.12 -6.21 39.86
CA PRO A 635 -34.59 -5.39 38.79
C PRO A 635 -33.06 -5.50 38.63
N ASP A 636 -32.32 -5.85 39.67
CA ASP A 636 -30.86 -5.92 39.59
C ASP A 636 -30.34 -7.31 39.19
N GLU A 637 -31.20 -8.33 39.15
CA GLU A 637 -30.81 -9.68 38.78
C GLU A 637 -30.86 -9.92 37.26
N PHE A 638 -29.88 -10.66 36.74
CA PHE A 638 -29.88 -11.14 35.37
C PHE A 638 -30.83 -12.32 35.18
N ARG A 639 -32.01 -12.05 34.63
CA ARG A 639 -33.06 -13.05 34.43
C ARG A 639 -33.62 -13.01 33.00
N PRO A 640 -32.90 -13.53 31.99
CA PRO A 640 -33.35 -13.52 30.59
C PRO A 640 -34.75 -14.08 30.37
N LYS A 641 -35.16 -15.08 31.16
CA LYS A 641 -36.48 -15.72 31.05
C LYS A 641 -37.65 -14.73 31.14
N ARG A 642 -37.49 -13.54 31.73
CA ARG A 642 -38.54 -12.50 31.78
C ARG A 642 -38.99 -12.03 30.40
N PHE A 643 -38.11 -12.11 29.40
CA PHE A 643 -38.42 -11.74 28.02
C PHE A 643 -39.01 -12.90 27.19
N LEU A 644 -39.21 -14.07 27.80
CA LEU A 644 -39.93 -15.19 27.16
C LEU A 644 -41.44 -15.11 27.35
N THR A 645 -41.92 -14.42 28.40
CA THR A 645 -43.35 -14.13 28.65
C THR A 645 -43.68 -12.67 28.29
N TRP A 646 -44.93 -12.22 28.46
CA TRP A 646 -45.60 -10.95 28.01
C TRP A 646 -44.74 -9.74 27.51
N GLN A 647 -43.56 -9.46 28.09
CA GLN A 647 -42.55 -8.52 27.57
C GLN A 647 -41.92 -8.94 26.22
N ALA A 648 -42.22 -10.13 25.71
CA ALA A 648 -41.80 -10.64 24.40
C ALA A 648 -42.25 -9.78 23.20
N LYS A 649 -43.30 -8.94 23.35
CA LYS A 649 -43.77 -8.03 22.30
C LYS A 649 -42.96 -6.73 22.16
N SER A 650 -41.94 -6.49 23.00
CA SER A 650 -41.10 -5.30 22.85
C SER A 650 -40.26 -5.39 21.58
N ASN A 651 -40.58 -4.52 20.62
CA ASN A 651 -39.87 -4.41 19.35
C ASN A 651 -38.63 -3.50 19.45
N LEU A 652 -38.29 -3.02 20.67
CA LEU A 652 -37.21 -2.07 20.95
C LEU A 652 -37.25 -0.79 20.10
N LYS A 653 -38.40 -0.48 19.47
CA LYS A 653 -38.60 0.72 18.63
C LYS A 653 -38.94 1.97 19.44
N GLY A 654 -38.79 1.93 20.77
CA GLY A 654 -39.09 3.05 21.66
C GLY A 654 -40.58 3.42 21.72
N GLN A 655 -41.45 2.44 21.47
CA GLN A 655 -42.91 2.56 21.63
C GLN A 655 -43.40 2.05 22.99
N GLN A 656 -42.56 1.26 23.66
CA GLN A 656 -42.77 0.76 25.01
C GLN A 656 -41.73 1.47 25.89
N PHE A 657 -42.22 2.28 26.83
CA PHE A 657 -41.39 3.18 27.62
C PHE A 657 -40.71 2.48 28.81
N GLU A 658 -41.01 1.20 29.03
CA GLU A 658 -40.42 0.36 30.06
C GLU A 658 -39.00 -0.13 29.71
N LEU A 659 -38.64 -0.14 28.41
CA LEU A 659 -37.34 -0.57 27.91
C LEU A 659 -36.88 0.32 26.75
N LEU A 660 -35.93 1.23 27.03
CA LEU A 660 -35.47 2.29 26.13
C LEU A 660 -33.96 2.27 25.85
N PRO A 661 -33.32 1.13 25.53
CA PRO A 661 -31.88 1.06 25.28
C PRO A 661 -31.43 1.88 24.05
N PHE A 662 -32.38 2.22 23.17
CA PHE A 662 -32.18 3.02 21.97
C PHE A 662 -32.91 4.37 22.01
N GLY A 663 -33.45 4.76 23.17
CA GLY A 663 -34.31 5.93 23.31
C GLY A 663 -35.68 5.79 22.61
N ALA A 664 -36.45 6.88 22.62
CA ALA A 664 -37.82 6.92 22.07
C ALA A 664 -38.11 8.16 21.21
N GLY A 665 -39.14 8.06 20.36
CA GLY A 665 -39.64 9.16 19.52
C GLY A 665 -38.74 9.51 18.32
N ARG A 666 -38.93 10.69 17.73
CA ARG A 666 -38.22 11.14 16.49
C ARG A 666 -36.69 11.21 16.61
N ARG A 667 -36.15 11.13 17.82
CA ARG A 667 -34.72 11.15 18.13
C ARG A 667 -34.27 9.82 18.77
N SER A 668 -34.99 8.72 18.51
CA SER A 668 -34.50 7.37 18.81
C SER A 668 -33.27 7.04 17.96
N CYS A 669 -32.44 6.12 18.43
CA CYS A 669 -31.25 5.68 17.72
C CYS A 669 -31.62 5.16 16.32
N PRO A 670 -31.09 5.74 15.23
CA PRO A 670 -31.38 5.29 13.88
C PRO A 670 -30.77 3.90 13.60
N GLY A 671 -29.76 3.48 14.36
CA GLY A 671 -29.09 2.19 14.21
C GLY A 671 -29.78 1.01 14.92
N ASN A 672 -30.90 1.21 15.61
CA ASN A 672 -31.49 0.20 16.50
C ASN A 672 -31.72 -1.17 15.83
N THR A 673 -32.22 -1.18 14.60
CA THR A 673 -32.60 -2.39 13.87
C THR A 673 -31.36 -3.18 13.46
N LEU A 674 -30.38 -2.48 12.90
CA LEU A 674 -29.11 -3.07 12.50
C LEU A 674 -28.31 -3.56 13.71
N THR A 675 -28.19 -2.75 14.77
CA THR A 675 -27.48 -3.13 16.00
C THR A 675 -28.11 -4.37 16.62
N TYR A 676 -29.44 -4.44 16.68
CA TYR A 676 -30.12 -5.59 17.26
C TYR A 676 -29.85 -6.89 16.47
N GLN A 677 -29.90 -6.84 15.14
CA GLN A 677 -29.53 -7.96 14.28
C GLN A 677 -28.05 -8.37 14.47
N MET A 678 -27.15 -7.39 14.52
CA MET A 678 -25.71 -7.64 14.72
C MET A 678 -25.42 -8.27 16.08
N LEU A 679 -26.03 -7.79 17.17
CA LEU A 679 -25.85 -8.33 18.51
C LEU A 679 -26.22 -9.82 18.55
N HIS A 680 -27.38 -10.20 18.00
CA HIS A 680 -27.77 -11.60 17.94
C HIS A 680 -26.80 -12.44 17.11
N LEU A 681 -26.47 -11.98 15.90
CA LEU A 681 -25.62 -12.76 14.99
C LEU A 681 -24.21 -12.97 15.57
N ILE A 682 -23.60 -11.90 16.11
CA ILE A 682 -22.25 -11.97 16.67
C ILE A 682 -22.25 -12.84 17.92
N LEU A 683 -23.17 -12.63 18.86
CA LEU A 683 -23.25 -13.42 20.08
C LEU A 683 -23.51 -14.90 19.76
N ALA A 684 -24.43 -15.20 18.84
CA ALA A 684 -24.72 -16.57 18.41
C ALA A 684 -23.48 -17.25 17.80
N ARG A 685 -22.74 -16.55 16.93
CA ARG A 685 -21.53 -17.12 16.32
C ARG A 685 -20.40 -17.35 17.32
N LEU A 686 -20.22 -16.44 18.29
CA LEU A 686 -19.25 -16.63 19.36
C LEU A 686 -19.59 -17.85 20.21
N LEU A 687 -20.86 -17.99 20.61
CA LEU A 687 -21.32 -19.10 21.44
C LEU A 687 -21.42 -20.43 20.68
N GLN A 688 -21.66 -20.39 19.36
CA GLN A 688 -21.57 -21.54 18.47
C GLN A 688 -20.12 -22.06 18.38
N GLY A 689 -19.18 -21.15 18.12
CA GLY A 689 -17.79 -21.51 17.84
C GLY A 689 -16.97 -21.81 19.09
N PHE A 690 -17.25 -21.19 20.23
CA PHE A 690 -16.32 -21.20 21.35
C PHE A 690 -16.97 -21.53 22.70
N ASN A 691 -16.23 -22.28 23.50
CA ASN A 691 -16.46 -22.42 24.93
C ASN A 691 -15.73 -21.26 25.60
N LEU A 692 -16.47 -20.53 26.41
CA LEU A 692 -15.97 -19.38 27.15
C LEU A 692 -15.92 -19.76 28.63
N ALA A 693 -14.79 -19.52 29.27
CA ALA A 693 -14.61 -19.79 30.70
C ALA A 693 -13.88 -18.63 31.38
N ILE A 694 -14.13 -18.48 32.68
CA ILE A 694 -13.43 -17.55 33.56
C ILE A 694 -11.95 -17.97 33.64
N LEU A 695 -11.05 -16.99 33.74
CA LEU A 695 -9.62 -17.28 33.87
C LEU A 695 -9.31 -18.11 35.13
N PRO A 696 -8.36 -19.06 35.06
CA PRO A 696 -7.93 -19.81 36.24
C PRO A 696 -7.44 -18.88 37.35
N GLY A 697 -8.03 -19.00 38.55
CA GLY A 697 -7.69 -18.17 39.71
C GLY A 697 -8.74 -17.11 40.07
N ASN A 698 -9.73 -16.86 39.20
CA ASN A 698 -10.86 -15.97 39.50
C ASN A 698 -12.13 -16.80 39.77
N GLU A 699 -12.91 -16.42 40.78
CA GLU A 699 -14.21 -17.06 41.08
C GLU A 699 -15.34 -16.51 40.20
N GLU A 700 -15.31 -15.21 39.90
CA GLU A 700 -16.30 -14.52 39.07
C GLU A 700 -15.65 -13.47 38.16
N VAL A 701 -16.38 -13.04 37.12
CA VAL A 701 -16.02 -11.88 36.30
C VAL A 701 -16.41 -10.61 37.05
N ASP A 702 -15.46 -9.68 37.19
CA ASP A 702 -15.72 -8.34 37.73
C ASP A 702 -16.84 -7.65 36.93
N MET A 703 -17.88 -7.16 37.60
CA MET A 703 -19.03 -6.48 37.00
C MET A 703 -19.02 -4.95 37.17
N SER A 704 -17.88 -4.37 37.57
CA SER A 704 -17.73 -2.93 37.74
C SER A 704 -17.92 -2.14 36.43
N GLU A 705 -18.63 -1.01 36.54
CA GLU A 705 -18.93 -0.09 35.44
C GLU A 705 -17.82 0.95 35.29
N GLY A 706 -17.38 1.20 34.06
CA GLY A 706 -16.38 2.21 33.73
C GLY A 706 -16.98 3.55 33.31
N LEU A 707 -16.15 4.58 33.26
CA LEU A 707 -16.53 5.92 32.80
C LEU A 707 -16.45 6.02 31.26
N GLY A 708 -17.54 6.44 30.62
CA GLY A 708 -17.58 6.64 29.17
C GLY A 708 -18.89 7.27 28.68
N LEU A 709 -18.92 7.63 27.38
CA LEU A 709 -20.16 8.03 26.70
C LEU A 709 -21.10 6.83 26.50
N SER A 710 -20.52 5.66 26.20
CA SER A 710 -21.17 4.37 26.43
C SER A 710 -20.94 3.90 27.87
N LEU A 711 -21.60 2.83 28.32
CA LEU A 711 -21.32 2.18 29.61
C LEU A 711 -20.31 1.03 29.42
N PRO A 712 -18.97 1.25 29.40
CA PRO A 712 -17.99 0.17 29.34
C PRO A 712 -17.84 -0.53 30.70
N LYS A 713 -17.10 -1.64 30.73
CA LYS A 713 -16.58 -2.21 31.98
C LYS A 713 -15.44 -1.35 32.53
N ALA A 714 -15.25 -1.30 33.85
CA ALA A 714 -14.10 -0.60 34.43
C ALA A 714 -12.78 -1.35 34.15
N THR A 715 -12.84 -2.68 34.13
CA THR A 715 -11.74 -3.57 33.76
C THR A 715 -12.04 -4.29 32.43
N PRO A 716 -11.08 -4.40 31.50
CA PRO A 716 -11.26 -5.19 30.28
C PRO A 716 -11.62 -6.65 30.58
N LEU A 717 -12.55 -7.20 29.80
CA LEU A 717 -12.95 -8.60 29.94
C LEU A 717 -11.88 -9.52 29.36
N GLU A 718 -11.28 -10.34 30.23
CA GLU A 718 -10.38 -11.43 29.83
C GLU A 718 -11.09 -12.78 30.01
N VAL A 719 -11.00 -13.64 28.99
CA VAL A 719 -11.75 -14.90 28.92
C VAL A 719 -10.86 -16.00 28.37
N LEU A 720 -10.94 -17.19 28.97
CA LEU A 720 -10.37 -18.39 28.40
C LEU A 720 -11.29 -18.90 27.28
N VAL A 721 -10.75 -18.98 26.07
CA VAL A 721 -11.50 -19.37 24.87
C VAL A 721 -11.00 -20.71 24.36
N THR A 722 -11.88 -21.71 24.25
CA THR A 722 -11.55 -22.99 23.61
C THR A 722 -12.50 -23.29 22.45
N PRO A 723 -12.02 -23.85 21.32
CA PRO A 723 -12.89 -24.24 20.19
C PRO A 723 -13.96 -25.26 20.62
N ARG A 724 -15.21 -25.06 20.19
CA ARG A 724 -16.31 -26.05 20.35
C ARG A 724 -16.43 -27.00 19.16
N LEU A 725 -16.16 -26.47 17.98
CA LEU A 725 -16.33 -27.17 16.71
C LEU A 725 -14.99 -27.67 16.14
N PRO A 726 -15.01 -28.61 15.18
CA PRO A 726 -13.79 -29.09 14.49
C PRO A 726 -13.01 -27.98 13.78
N SER A 727 -11.70 -28.19 13.55
CA SER A 727 -10.81 -27.21 12.92
C SER A 727 -11.32 -26.71 11.56
N GLU A 728 -11.97 -27.59 10.78
CA GLU A 728 -12.51 -27.29 9.45
C GLU A 728 -13.56 -26.18 9.47
N PHE A 729 -14.22 -25.93 10.61
CA PHE A 729 -15.17 -24.83 10.76
C PHE A 729 -14.49 -23.44 10.72
N TYR A 730 -13.27 -23.35 11.25
CA TYR A 730 -12.51 -22.09 11.35
C TYR A 730 -11.62 -21.84 10.13
N ASP A 731 -11.25 -22.88 9.40
CA ASP A 731 -10.39 -22.79 8.21
C ASP A 731 -11.14 -22.36 6.93
N GLN A 732 -12.48 -22.29 6.98
CA GLN A 732 -13.29 -21.77 5.87
C GLN A 732 -13.20 -20.23 5.78
N PRO A 733 -13.01 -19.67 4.56
CA PRO A 733 -12.81 -18.24 4.35
C PRO A 733 -13.95 -17.33 4.85
#